data_AF-A0A6J4DZD2-F1
#
_entry.id   AF-A0A6J4DZD2-F1
#
_cell.length_a   1.000
_cell.length_b   1.000
_cell.length_c   1.000
_cell.angle_alpha   90.00
_cell.angle_beta   90.00
_cell.angle_gamma   90.00
#
_symmetry.space_group_name_H-M   'P 1'
#
loop_
_entity.id
_entity.type
_entity.pdbx_description
1 polymer ?
#
loop_
_entity_poly.entity_id
_entity_poly.type
_entity_poly.pdbx_seq_one_letter_code
_entity_poly.pdbx_strand_id
1 'polypeptide(L)'
;MRSSISLPVIQRVTIRNFALYPGRNNSGLDITFPNGISVIAGINGIGKTTLLTLLLRMLLGPNDPEKATRSLGRASRRRLVGLKKFDFFSKRVPGKLGDDAFATLFFSLGGKSIEVSRYLGSLKLKSVKVSGKRYDPESEIDFIDYLGYLSGLLSGYDFHMVVRYLQFFGEDRIPLLWDAGAQFEFFKILFLEDTVASSLNDAFAQIQKIDTDYRNRLHQLNKRKESLPPAATNSASIELETLDKMIEEATEAHIDAEKQFQTRKSEYDNLQKELRSLDNMSDEAQVDLAQLELQFSQTDAMFILQALPSLRDKEKFLMQGYATGCGCFICGSKSKKQLENIGKKTRKGHCFACDATISNPKPDNVTPISLPQVHILEEKIENLRRNAEQIEIQRSEIEQEIAISSQAFREAVNLRNSALQKREYLEIQRPSQDQKPIVGLQAELDREQDALDELAENRKELTERYRAAVDLAQERMGVLKETLETTLTAYATSFLQEKVSVTFSRQTPFKIATGADRVNIPTFTINMTSSTHKVAHERLQSNSVSESQKEFLDLAFRMTLLDMVNDNGPIMLVIETPEASLDSWFMRRAADLMRRFAPEDTSTSRKVIATSNVNGTQMIPALLGLVEEDGSITKLPIERENHLINLLDLTPPPAALDQQEVQSLLSEELGKFLHAK
;
A
#
# COMPACT_ATOMS: atom_id res chain seq x y z
N MET A 1 24.33 9.93 -18.75
CA MET A 1 23.17 9.02 -18.59
C MET A 1 23.68 7.75 -17.96
N ARG A 2 22.95 7.22 -16.98
CA ARG A 2 23.28 5.96 -16.29
C ARG A 2 23.32 4.78 -17.29
N SER A 3 24.12 3.76 -16.99
CA SER A 3 24.06 2.47 -17.69
C SER A 3 22.65 1.89 -17.67
N SER A 4 22.31 1.07 -18.66
CA SER A 4 21.02 0.36 -18.69
C SER A 4 20.85 -0.46 -17.41
N ILE A 5 19.76 -0.20 -16.69
CA ILE A 5 19.39 -0.98 -15.50
C ILE A 5 18.73 -2.27 -15.99
N SER A 6 19.09 -3.39 -15.35
CA SER A 6 18.48 -4.69 -15.60
C SER A 6 17.83 -5.17 -14.32
N LEU A 7 16.54 -5.54 -14.38
CA LEU A 7 15.80 -6.05 -13.24
C LEU A 7 15.67 -7.57 -13.31
N PRO A 8 15.52 -8.27 -12.17
CA PRO A 8 15.40 -9.72 -12.17
C PRO A 8 14.14 -10.15 -12.92
N VAL A 9 14.27 -11.22 -13.73
CA VAL A 9 13.17 -11.87 -14.46
C VAL A 9 13.13 -13.35 -14.09
N ILE A 10 12.08 -13.76 -13.38
CA ILE A 10 11.92 -15.14 -12.93
C ILE A 10 11.59 -16.05 -14.11
N GLN A 11 12.26 -17.20 -14.16
CA GLN A 11 12.09 -18.20 -15.21
C GLN A 11 11.41 -19.45 -14.65
N ARG A 12 11.83 -19.89 -13.46
CA ARG A 12 11.33 -21.13 -12.84
C ARG A 12 11.48 -21.09 -11.33
N VAL A 13 10.58 -21.75 -10.62
CA VAL A 13 10.70 -22.01 -9.18
C VAL A 13 10.44 -23.49 -8.91
N THR A 14 11.26 -24.10 -8.06
CA THR A 14 11.03 -25.44 -7.53
C THR A 14 10.91 -25.39 -6.02
N ILE A 15 9.93 -26.09 -5.46
CA ILE A 15 9.67 -26.11 -4.01
C ILE A 15 9.61 -27.57 -3.58
N ARG A 16 10.41 -27.95 -2.59
CA ARG A 16 10.49 -29.33 -2.09
C ARG A 16 10.15 -29.38 -0.60
N ASN A 17 9.48 -30.47 -0.21
CA ASN A 17 9.14 -30.82 1.17
C ASN A 17 8.46 -29.69 1.95
N PHE A 18 7.53 -28.97 1.31
CA PHE A 18 6.72 -27.94 1.93
C PHE A 18 5.26 -28.35 1.89
N ALA A 19 4.66 -28.60 3.05
CA ALA A 19 3.33 -29.24 3.14
C ALA A 19 2.20 -28.43 2.48
N LEU A 20 2.33 -27.10 2.37
CA LEU A 20 1.37 -26.27 1.65
C LEU A 20 1.46 -26.46 0.11
N TYR A 21 2.61 -26.91 -0.38
CA TYR A 21 2.92 -27.07 -1.80
C TYR A 21 3.45 -28.49 -2.10
N PRO A 22 2.64 -29.55 -1.87
CA PRO A 22 3.01 -30.93 -2.13
C PRO A 22 3.18 -31.22 -3.62
N GLY A 23 2.51 -30.46 -4.50
CA GLY A 23 2.48 -30.75 -5.93
C GLY A 23 1.80 -32.08 -6.26
N ARG A 24 1.83 -32.46 -7.53
CA ARG A 24 1.26 -33.73 -7.98
C ARG A 24 2.06 -34.89 -7.37
N ASN A 25 1.38 -35.86 -6.77
CA ASN A 25 1.99 -37.05 -6.15
C ASN A 25 3.05 -36.73 -5.07
N ASN A 26 2.93 -35.62 -4.35
CA ASN A 26 3.88 -35.19 -3.31
C ASN A 26 5.32 -34.96 -3.80
N SER A 27 5.54 -34.69 -5.09
CA SER A 27 6.89 -34.41 -5.64
C SER A 27 7.41 -33.01 -5.32
N GLY A 28 6.60 -32.15 -4.71
CA GLY A 28 6.81 -30.71 -4.61
C GLY A 28 6.40 -29.96 -5.89
N LEU A 29 6.54 -28.64 -5.87
CA LEU A 29 6.22 -27.78 -7.03
C LEU A 29 7.40 -27.57 -7.94
N ASP A 30 7.08 -27.46 -9.23
CA ASP A 30 8.00 -27.15 -10.30
C ASP A 30 7.26 -26.31 -11.34
N ILE A 31 7.43 -24.99 -11.25
CA ILE A 31 6.66 -24.02 -12.03
C ILE A 31 7.64 -23.27 -12.93
N THR A 32 7.37 -23.28 -14.24
CA THR A 32 8.06 -22.46 -15.22
C THR A 32 7.15 -21.31 -15.63
N PHE A 33 7.69 -20.10 -15.66
CA PHE A 33 6.97 -18.90 -16.08
C PHE A 33 7.37 -18.58 -17.52
N PRO A 34 6.51 -18.81 -18.52
CA PRO A 34 6.76 -18.41 -19.91
C PRO A 34 6.80 -16.88 -20.09
N ASN A 35 7.09 -16.41 -21.31
CA ASN A 35 6.88 -14.99 -21.66
C ASN A 35 5.38 -14.68 -21.67
N GLY A 36 5.03 -13.41 -21.51
CA GLY A 36 3.63 -13.00 -21.41
C GLY A 36 3.05 -13.16 -20.01
N ILE A 37 1.78 -13.55 -19.91
CA ILE A 37 1.08 -13.63 -18.62
C ILE A 37 1.04 -15.06 -18.10
N SER A 38 1.49 -15.26 -16.88
CA SER A 38 1.25 -16.46 -16.08
C SER A 38 0.25 -16.16 -14.97
N VAL A 39 -0.82 -16.94 -14.86
CA VAL A 39 -1.90 -16.78 -13.88
C VAL A 39 -1.80 -17.88 -12.82
N ILE A 40 -1.63 -17.48 -11.56
CA ILE A 40 -1.71 -18.34 -10.39
C ILE A 40 -3.16 -18.32 -9.89
N ALA A 41 -3.92 -19.35 -10.25
CA ALA A 41 -5.34 -19.44 -9.97
C ALA A 41 -5.62 -20.31 -8.73
N GLY A 42 -6.62 -19.92 -7.94
CA GLY A 42 -7.17 -20.75 -6.88
C GLY A 42 -8.08 -19.97 -5.92
N ILE A 43 -8.74 -20.65 -5.00
CA ILE A 43 -9.68 -20.00 -4.06
C ILE A 43 -8.97 -19.23 -2.94
N ASN A 44 -9.73 -18.46 -2.15
CA ASN A 44 -9.20 -17.76 -0.97
C ASN A 44 -8.58 -18.74 0.04
N GLY A 45 -7.46 -18.36 0.63
CA GLY A 45 -6.74 -19.20 1.61
C GLY A 45 -5.91 -20.35 1.04
N ILE A 46 -5.98 -20.64 -0.27
CA ILE A 46 -5.24 -21.75 -0.90
C ILE A 46 -3.70 -21.59 -0.87
N GLY A 47 -3.21 -20.37 -0.66
CA GLY A 47 -1.77 -20.06 -0.62
C GLY A 47 -1.23 -19.22 -1.78
N LYS A 48 -2.06 -18.49 -2.53
CA LYS A 48 -1.64 -17.57 -3.61
C LYS A 48 -0.64 -16.51 -3.13
N THR A 49 -1.02 -15.71 -2.13
CA THR A 49 -0.18 -14.67 -1.53
C THR A 49 1.10 -15.25 -0.92
N THR A 50 1.04 -16.49 -0.42
CA THR A 50 2.22 -17.20 0.12
C THR A 50 3.22 -17.53 -0.99
N LEU A 51 2.74 -17.88 -2.20
CA LEU A 51 3.61 -18.15 -3.34
C LEU A 51 4.23 -16.86 -3.87
N LEU A 52 3.46 -15.77 -3.99
CA LEU A 52 4.02 -14.46 -4.35
C LEU A 52 5.07 -13.98 -3.35
N THR A 53 4.78 -14.12 -2.05
CA THR A 53 5.74 -13.79 -0.99
C THR A 53 7.00 -14.65 -1.07
N LEU A 54 6.87 -15.93 -1.44
CA LEU A 54 8.03 -16.80 -1.69
C LEU A 54 8.87 -16.28 -2.85
N LEU A 55 8.27 -15.97 -4.00
CA LEU A 55 9.01 -15.41 -5.14
C LEU A 55 9.76 -14.14 -4.76
N LEU A 56 9.11 -13.23 -4.01
CA LEU A 56 9.73 -12.01 -3.50
C LEU A 56 10.92 -12.31 -2.56
N ARG A 57 10.71 -13.16 -1.55
CA ARG A 57 11.71 -13.47 -0.52
C ARG A 57 12.84 -14.37 -1.05
N MET A 58 12.64 -15.08 -2.15
CA MET A 58 13.72 -15.79 -2.84
C MET A 58 14.73 -14.81 -3.46
N LEU A 59 14.27 -13.65 -3.95
CA LEU A 59 15.13 -12.57 -4.46
C LEU A 59 15.74 -11.74 -3.33
N LEU A 60 14.94 -11.35 -2.33
CA LEU A 60 15.34 -10.37 -1.30
C LEU A 60 15.85 -10.98 0.01
N GLY A 61 15.76 -12.30 0.15
CA GLY A 61 16.11 -12.99 1.39
C GLY A 61 15.29 -12.53 2.60
N PRO A 62 15.74 -12.88 3.82
CA PRO A 62 15.11 -12.47 5.08
C PRO A 62 15.55 -11.06 5.51
N ASN A 63 15.75 -10.13 4.56
CA ASN A 63 16.23 -8.78 4.82
C ASN A 63 15.14 -7.75 4.55
N ASP A 64 15.14 -6.68 5.35
CA ASP A 64 14.30 -5.50 5.15
C ASP A 64 15.11 -4.21 5.44
N PRO A 65 14.67 -3.04 4.95
CA PRO A 65 15.24 -1.75 5.34
C PRO A 65 15.34 -1.56 6.87
N GLU A 66 16.46 -1.02 7.37
CA GLU A 66 16.69 -0.80 8.82
C GLU A 66 15.56 -0.02 9.49
N LYS A 67 14.98 0.94 8.77
CA LYS A 67 13.75 1.61 9.16
C LYS A 67 12.74 1.34 8.07
N ALA A 68 11.74 0.53 8.36
CA ALA A 68 10.54 0.43 7.53
C ALA A 68 9.78 1.77 7.62
N THR A 69 10.24 2.78 6.88
CA THR A 69 9.59 4.08 6.85
C THR A 69 8.32 3.97 6.01
N ARG A 70 7.17 4.36 6.58
CA ARG A 70 5.91 4.49 5.83
C ARG A 70 6.03 5.45 4.62
N SER A 71 7.07 6.29 4.59
CA SER A 71 7.40 7.16 3.45
C SER A 71 8.76 6.76 2.88
N LEU A 72 8.74 6.21 1.65
CA LEU A 72 9.94 5.68 0.98
C LEU A 72 10.96 6.79 0.66
N GLY A 73 10.50 8.02 0.39
CA GLY A 73 11.38 9.15 0.07
C GLY A 73 12.11 9.78 1.25
N ARG A 74 11.94 9.29 2.47
CA ARG A 74 12.53 9.87 3.70
C ARG A 74 13.51 8.93 4.40
N ALA A 75 14.04 7.94 3.69
CA ALA A 75 15.01 7.00 4.23
C ALA A 75 16.36 7.69 4.48
N SER A 76 16.65 8.04 5.74
CA SER A 76 17.92 8.66 6.14
C SER A 76 19.08 7.67 6.24
N ARG A 77 18.77 6.37 6.33
CA ARG A 77 19.75 5.28 6.34
C ARG A 77 19.35 4.24 5.31
N ARG A 78 20.14 4.17 4.23
CA ARG A 78 19.95 3.22 3.12
C ARG A 78 20.66 1.90 3.43
N ARG A 79 20.26 1.25 4.53
CA ARG A 79 20.87 0.00 4.98
C ARG A 79 19.83 -1.10 5.08
N LEU A 80 20.19 -2.29 4.63
CA LEU A 80 19.42 -3.51 4.87
C LEU A 80 19.83 -4.13 6.20
N VAL A 81 18.86 -4.72 6.90
CA VAL A 81 19.09 -5.49 8.11
C VAL A 81 18.46 -6.87 7.95
N GLY A 82 19.20 -7.89 8.38
CA GLY A 82 18.69 -9.24 8.47
C GLY A 82 17.69 -9.35 9.62
N LEU A 83 16.54 -9.96 9.34
CA LEU A 83 15.55 -10.26 10.36
C LEU A 83 16.10 -11.36 11.29
N LYS A 84 16.13 -11.08 12.60
CA LYS A 84 16.62 -12.03 13.61
C LYS A 84 15.89 -13.39 13.55
N LYS A 85 14.61 -13.37 13.18
CA LYS A 85 13.79 -14.57 12.95
C LYS A 85 12.81 -14.29 11.82
N PHE A 86 12.93 -15.04 10.72
CA PHE A 86 11.97 -15.04 9.62
C PHE A 86 11.20 -16.35 9.63
N ASP A 87 10.01 -16.36 10.25
CA ASP A 87 9.20 -17.56 10.47
C ASP A 87 7.91 -17.61 9.63
N PHE A 88 7.81 -16.75 8.62
CA PHE A 88 6.62 -16.60 7.78
C PHE A 88 6.14 -17.94 7.18
N PHE A 89 7.02 -18.68 6.48
CA PHE A 89 6.63 -19.94 5.84
C PHE A 89 6.43 -21.07 6.85
N SER A 90 7.20 -21.11 7.94
CA SER A 90 7.01 -22.09 9.01
C SER A 90 5.67 -21.94 9.73
N LYS A 91 5.13 -20.71 9.83
CA LYS A 91 3.81 -20.45 10.42
C LYS A 91 2.64 -20.88 9.53
N ARG A 92 2.89 -21.15 8.25
CA ARG A 92 1.85 -21.53 7.26
C ARG A 92 1.67 -23.04 7.14
N VAL A 93 2.45 -23.83 7.85
CA VAL A 93 2.37 -25.31 7.84
C VAL A 93 2.27 -25.85 9.27
N PRO A 94 1.58 -26.98 9.47
CA PRO A 94 1.56 -27.64 10.77
C PRO A 94 2.94 -28.24 11.10
N GLY A 95 3.35 -28.13 12.37
CA GLY A 95 4.60 -28.72 12.85
C GLY A 95 5.86 -27.91 12.52
N LYS A 96 7.03 -28.49 12.81
CA LYS A 96 8.32 -27.87 12.54
C LYS A 96 8.78 -28.26 11.13
N LEU A 97 9.08 -27.26 10.28
CA LEU A 97 9.72 -27.50 8.98
C LEU A 97 11.10 -28.12 9.19
N GLY A 98 11.36 -29.22 8.47
CA GLY A 98 12.67 -29.85 8.40
C GLY A 98 13.67 -29.04 7.56
N ASP A 99 14.96 -29.35 7.72
CA ASP A 99 16.05 -28.74 6.95
C ASP A 99 16.09 -29.22 5.48
N ASP A 100 15.28 -30.22 5.14
CA ASP A 100 15.04 -30.72 3.79
C ASP A 100 13.94 -29.95 3.04
N ALA A 101 13.24 -29.02 3.71
CA ALA A 101 12.30 -28.10 3.07
C ALA A 101 13.03 -26.88 2.48
N PHE A 102 13.12 -26.82 1.16
CA PHE A 102 13.80 -25.73 0.45
C PHE A 102 13.09 -25.35 -0.84
N ALA A 103 13.31 -24.11 -1.27
CA ALA A 103 12.93 -23.63 -2.58
C ALA A 103 14.18 -23.25 -3.38
N THR A 104 14.12 -23.41 -4.71
CA THR A 104 15.14 -22.95 -5.66
C THR A 104 14.46 -22.06 -6.69
N LEU A 105 14.98 -20.85 -6.86
CA LEU A 105 14.53 -19.88 -7.84
C LEU A 105 15.58 -19.74 -8.95
N PHE A 106 15.12 -19.80 -10.19
CA PHE A 106 15.91 -19.57 -11.40
C PHE A 106 15.43 -18.27 -12.03
N PHE A 107 16.33 -17.32 -12.21
CA PHE A 107 16.02 -16.02 -12.79
C PHE A 107 17.21 -15.47 -13.59
N SER A 108 16.94 -14.55 -14.52
CA SER A 108 17.98 -13.82 -15.24
C SER A 108 18.12 -12.40 -14.70
N LEU A 109 19.36 -11.92 -14.61
CA LEU A 109 19.68 -10.56 -14.15
C LEU A 109 21.01 -10.08 -14.75
N GLY A 110 21.04 -8.89 -15.35
CA GLY A 110 22.27 -8.31 -15.91
C GLY A 110 22.92 -9.20 -16.97
N GLY A 111 22.11 -9.90 -17.78
CA GLY A 111 22.58 -10.88 -18.78
C GLY A 111 23.11 -12.20 -18.20
N LYS A 112 23.07 -12.39 -16.88
CA LYS A 112 23.49 -13.63 -16.21
C LYS A 112 22.28 -14.47 -15.80
N SER A 113 22.42 -15.80 -15.82
CA SER A 113 21.48 -16.70 -15.15
C SER A 113 21.89 -16.88 -13.69
N ILE A 114 20.91 -16.85 -12.78
CA ILE A 114 21.11 -17.00 -11.34
C ILE A 114 20.18 -18.10 -10.84
N GLU A 115 20.77 -19.03 -10.10
CA GLU A 115 20.08 -20.10 -9.37
C GLU A 115 20.32 -19.85 -7.87
N VAL A 116 19.26 -19.61 -7.10
CA VAL A 116 19.34 -19.41 -5.66
C VAL A 116 18.46 -20.42 -4.95
N SER A 117 19.05 -21.19 -4.03
CA SER A 117 18.32 -22.12 -3.16
C SER A 117 18.32 -21.59 -1.73
N ARG A 118 17.16 -21.64 -1.06
CA ARG A 118 16.97 -21.19 0.34
C ARG A 118 16.17 -22.21 1.13
N TYR A 119 16.50 -22.35 2.41
CA TYR A 119 15.71 -23.16 3.35
C TYR A 119 14.40 -22.46 3.69
N LEU A 120 13.26 -23.15 3.64
CA LEU A 120 11.95 -22.51 3.88
C LEU A 120 11.71 -22.16 5.36
N GLY A 121 12.36 -22.87 6.29
CA GLY A 121 12.21 -22.61 7.72
C GLY A 121 12.83 -21.29 8.20
N SER A 122 13.87 -20.78 7.52
CA SER A 122 14.60 -19.58 7.94
C SER A 122 14.90 -18.58 6.82
N LEU A 123 14.69 -18.98 5.57
CA LEU A 123 15.07 -18.25 4.34
C LEU A 123 16.57 -18.03 4.15
N LYS A 124 17.42 -18.66 4.97
CA LYS A 124 18.87 -18.65 4.76
C LYS A 124 19.25 -19.30 3.43
N LEU A 125 20.26 -18.74 2.78
CA LEU A 125 20.91 -19.31 1.61
C LEU A 125 21.41 -20.74 1.88
N LYS A 126 21.04 -21.64 0.98
CA LYS A 126 21.53 -23.02 0.89
C LYS A 126 22.65 -23.13 -0.16
N SER A 127 22.43 -22.54 -1.32
CA SER A 127 23.42 -22.48 -2.41
C SER A 127 23.06 -21.39 -3.40
N VAL A 128 24.07 -20.78 -4.01
CA VAL A 128 23.90 -19.87 -5.16
C VAL A 128 24.78 -20.34 -6.32
N LYS A 129 24.26 -20.26 -7.53
CA LYS A 129 25.05 -20.37 -8.76
C LYS A 129 24.78 -19.17 -9.66
N VAL A 130 25.85 -18.67 -10.27
CA VAL A 130 25.80 -17.59 -11.26
C VAL A 130 26.40 -18.11 -12.55
N SER A 131 25.60 -18.13 -13.62
CA SER A 131 26.00 -18.64 -14.94
C SER A 131 26.60 -20.06 -14.85
N GLY A 132 25.96 -20.91 -14.04
CA GLY A 132 26.36 -22.30 -13.80
C GLY A 132 27.52 -22.50 -12.80
N LYS A 133 28.23 -21.43 -12.40
CA LYS A 133 29.34 -21.52 -11.43
C LYS A 133 28.85 -21.29 -10.01
N ARG A 134 29.32 -22.08 -9.06
CA ARG A 134 29.04 -21.89 -7.63
C ARG A 134 29.52 -20.50 -7.18
N TYR A 135 28.68 -19.81 -6.41
CA TYR A 135 28.97 -18.53 -5.79
C TYR A 135 28.64 -18.62 -4.31
N ASP A 136 29.60 -18.32 -3.45
CA ASP A 136 29.46 -18.39 -1.99
C ASP A 136 29.58 -16.95 -1.43
N PRO A 137 28.45 -16.24 -1.23
CA PRO A 137 28.48 -14.89 -0.65
C PRO A 137 28.86 -14.94 0.84
N GLU A 138 29.54 -13.89 1.32
CA GLU A 138 29.93 -13.76 2.74
C GLU A 138 28.71 -13.66 3.67
N SER A 139 27.66 -12.95 3.23
CA SER A 139 26.39 -12.84 3.94
C SER A 139 25.19 -12.69 2.99
N GLU A 140 23.98 -12.74 3.56
CA GLU A 140 22.74 -12.45 2.84
C GLU A 140 22.71 -11.03 2.27
N ILE A 141 23.30 -10.06 2.98
CA ILE A 141 23.34 -8.67 2.54
C ILE A 141 24.31 -8.52 1.38
N ASP A 142 25.49 -9.15 1.46
CA ASP A 142 26.49 -9.13 0.37
C ASP A 142 25.94 -9.77 -0.91
N PHE A 143 25.09 -10.79 -0.78
CA PHE A 143 24.40 -11.35 -1.94
C PHE A 143 23.44 -10.34 -2.59
N ILE A 144 22.68 -9.58 -1.80
CA ILE A 144 21.76 -8.58 -2.33
C ILE A 144 22.51 -7.39 -2.93
N ASP A 145 23.61 -6.96 -2.31
CA ASP A 145 24.50 -5.94 -2.87
C ASP A 145 25.09 -6.41 -4.21
N TYR A 146 25.48 -7.68 -4.32
CA TYR A 146 25.90 -8.28 -5.59
C TYR A 146 24.78 -8.27 -6.63
N LEU A 147 23.52 -8.58 -6.26
CA LEU A 147 22.39 -8.47 -7.17
C LEU A 147 22.14 -7.01 -7.60
N GLY A 148 22.24 -6.05 -6.69
CA GLY A 148 22.12 -4.62 -7.01
C GLY A 148 23.19 -4.17 -8.00
N TYR A 149 24.43 -4.60 -7.81
CA TYR A 149 25.52 -4.35 -8.75
C TYR A 149 25.22 -4.94 -10.15
N LEU A 150 24.78 -6.21 -10.22
CA LEU A 150 24.40 -6.85 -11.49
C LEU A 150 23.21 -6.14 -12.18
N SER A 151 22.33 -5.52 -11.40
CA SER A 151 21.21 -4.72 -11.90
C SER A 151 21.60 -3.35 -12.43
N GLY A 152 22.84 -2.87 -12.21
CA GLY A 152 23.22 -1.49 -12.48
C GLY A 152 22.67 -0.48 -11.45
N LEU A 153 22.21 -0.97 -10.30
CA LEU A 153 21.74 -0.16 -9.18
C LEU A 153 22.91 0.20 -8.25
N LEU A 154 22.77 1.30 -7.49
CA LEU A 154 23.86 1.82 -6.65
C LEU A 154 24.18 0.94 -5.45
N SER A 155 23.18 0.20 -4.95
CA SER A 155 23.30 -0.61 -3.74
C SER A 155 22.27 -1.73 -3.71
N GLY A 156 22.46 -2.71 -2.83
CA GLY A 156 21.46 -3.73 -2.53
C GLY A 156 20.20 -3.15 -1.89
N TYR A 157 20.29 -2.01 -1.19
CA TYR A 157 19.11 -1.28 -0.72
C TYR A 157 18.24 -0.82 -1.89
N ASP A 158 18.84 -0.22 -2.92
CA ASP A 158 18.13 0.24 -4.12
C ASP A 158 17.48 -0.94 -4.86
N PHE A 159 18.21 -2.06 -4.97
CA PHE A 159 17.69 -3.31 -5.51
C PHE A 159 16.46 -3.80 -4.74
N HIS A 160 16.55 -3.83 -3.41
CA HIS A 160 15.44 -4.24 -2.55
C HIS A 160 14.21 -3.36 -2.78
N MET A 161 14.40 -2.04 -2.81
CA MET A 161 13.32 -1.07 -3.01
C MET A 161 12.64 -1.24 -4.37
N VAL A 162 13.41 -1.35 -5.44
CA VAL A 162 12.87 -1.53 -6.81
C VAL A 162 12.15 -2.87 -6.95
N VAL A 163 12.75 -3.97 -6.49
CA VAL A 163 12.08 -5.27 -6.58
C VAL A 163 10.80 -5.27 -5.75
N ARG A 164 10.86 -4.87 -4.46
CA ARG A 164 9.71 -4.95 -3.55
C ARG A 164 8.57 -4.03 -3.93
N TYR A 165 8.88 -2.79 -4.32
CA TYR A 165 7.86 -1.75 -4.47
C TYR A 165 7.63 -1.35 -5.92
N LEU A 166 8.42 -1.79 -6.90
CA LEU A 166 8.16 -1.53 -8.32
C LEU A 166 7.77 -2.81 -9.07
N GLN A 167 8.54 -3.89 -8.97
CA GLN A 167 8.26 -5.15 -9.67
C GLN A 167 7.19 -6.00 -8.98
N PHE A 168 7.01 -5.87 -7.67
CA PHE A 168 5.97 -6.57 -6.92
C PHE A 168 4.85 -5.59 -6.53
N PHE A 169 3.63 -5.92 -6.94
CA PHE A 169 2.39 -5.21 -6.64
C PHE A 169 1.52 -6.12 -5.79
N GLY A 170 1.78 -6.15 -4.48
CA GLY A 170 1.03 -6.95 -3.50
C GLY A 170 -0.09 -6.18 -2.79
N GLU A 171 -0.71 -6.82 -1.81
CA GLU A 171 -1.72 -6.21 -0.93
C GLU A 171 -1.15 -5.04 -0.10
N ASP A 172 0.08 -5.14 0.40
CA ASP A 172 0.74 -4.13 1.27
C ASP A 172 1.37 -2.96 0.49
N ARG A 173 0.93 -2.72 -0.75
CA ARG A 173 1.52 -1.72 -1.65
C ARG A 173 1.32 -0.29 -1.14
N ILE A 174 2.35 0.52 -1.39
CA ILE A 174 2.30 1.97 -1.18
C ILE A 174 1.90 2.64 -2.50
N PRO A 175 0.95 3.60 -2.50
CA PRO A 175 0.56 4.32 -3.71
C PRO A 175 1.67 5.28 -4.16
N LEU A 176 2.62 4.78 -4.96
CA LEU A 176 3.80 5.50 -5.42
C LEU A 176 3.46 6.75 -6.20
N LEU A 177 2.43 6.69 -7.04
CA LEU A 177 1.94 7.82 -7.82
C LEU A 177 1.49 8.98 -6.93
N TRP A 178 1.04 8.72 -5.71
CA TRP A 178 0.48 9.74 -4.82
C TRP A 178 1.45 10.16 -3.69
N ASP A 179 2.62 9.54 -3.59
CA ASP A 179 3.68 9.94 -2.66
C ASP A 179 4.82 10.63 -3.42
N ALA A 180 4.83 11.97 -3.36
CA ALA A 180 5.87 12.83 -3.93
C ALA A 180 7.31 12.39 -3.55
N GLY A 181 7.51 11.98 -2.30
CA GLY A 181 8.81 11.51 -1.83
C GLY A 181 9.18 10.17 -2.46
N ALA A 182 8.22 9.25 -2.56
CA ALA A 182 8.44 7.95 -3.21
C ALA A 182 8.71 8.12 -4.71
N GLN A 183 7.96 8.97 -5.41
CA GLN A 183 8.23 9.32 -6.80
C GLN A 183 9.67 9.78 -6.97
N PHE A 184 10.08 10.82 -6.22
CA PHE A 184 11.44 11.37 -6.32
C PHE A 184 12.52 10.34 -5.98
N GLU A 185 12.25 9.46 -5.01
CA GLU A 185 13.15 8.36 -4.66
C GLU A 185 13.34 7.36 -5.81
N PHE A 186 12.25 6.90 -6.45
CA PHE A 186 12.36 6.02 -7.62
C PHE A 186 13.00 6.72 -8.81
N PHE A 187 12.71 8.00 -9.05
CA PHE A 187 13.38 8.75 -10.10
C PHE A 187 14.90 8.85 -9.89
N LYS A 188 15.30 9.13 -8.64
CA LYS A 188 16.70 9.13 -8.23
C LYS A 188 17.35 7.77 -8.42
N ILE A 189 16.69 6.68 -7.99
CA ILE A 189 17.23 5.32 -8.10
C ILE A 189 17.35 4.88 -9.58
N LEU A 190 16.38 5.22 -10.42
CA LEU A 190 16.26 4.64 -11.76
C LEU A 190 16.95 5.46 -12.86
N PHE A 191 16.98 6.79 -12.75
CA PHE A 191 17.35 7.63 -13.89
C PHE A 191 18.47 8.64 -13.63
N LEU A 192 18.76 8.96 -12.36
CA LEU A 192 19.88 9.84 -12.07
C LEU A 192 21.21 9.09 -12.16
N GLU A 193 22.25 9.83 -12.55
CA GLU A 193 23.63 9.34 -12.55
C GLU A 193 24.09 9.02 -11.13
N ASP A 194 24.92 8.00 -11.00
CA ASP A 194 25.38 7.47 -9.72
C ASP A 194 26.00 8.54 -8.81
N THR A 195 26.75 9.48 -9.39
CA THR A 195 27.37 10.60 -8.67
C THR A 195 26.33 11.57 -8.09
N VAL A 196 25.30 11.91 -8.86
CA VAL A 196 24.22 12.82 -8.45
C VAL A 196 23.35 12.15 -7.39
N ALA A 197 22.96 10.89 -7.63
CA ALA A 197 22.16 10.12 -6.68
C ALA A 197 22.90 9.87 -5.36
N SER A 198 24.21 9.56 -5.38
CA SER A 198 25.03 9.46 -4.17
C SER A 198 25.09 10.80 -3.44
N SER A 199 25.37 11.91 -4.15
CA SER A 199 25.43 13.24 -3.53
C SER A 199 24.11 13.62 -2.86
N LEU A 200 22.96 13.30 -3.47
CA LEU A 200 21.64 13.51 -2.86
C LEU A 200 21.44 12.66 -1.61
N ASN A 201 21.82 11.39 -1.66
CA ASN A 201 21.71 10.46 -0.54
C ASN A 201 22.58 10.91 0.65
N ASP A 202 23.83 11.29 0.38
CA ASP A 202 24.80 11.71 1.39
C ASP A 202 24.37 13.03 2.03
N ALA A 203 23.97 14.02 1.23
CA ALA A 203 23.47 15.29 1.74
C ALA A 203 22.21 15.09 2.60
N PHE A 204 21.25 14.28 2.15
CA PHE A 204 20.05 13.98 2.93
C PHE A 204 20.38 13.31 4.28
N ALA A 205 21.27 12.31 4.28
CA ALA A 205 21.69 11.61 5.49
C ALA A 205 22.42 12.54 6.48
N GLN A 206 23.29 13.42 5.97
CA GLN A 206 24.00 14.40 6.79
C GLN A 206 23.06 15.43 7.40
N ILE A 207 22.10 15.97 6.63
CA ILE A 207 21.08 16.89 7.15
C ILE A 207 20.30 16.23 8.28
N GLN A 208 19.87 14.97 8.11
CA GLN A 208 19.12 14.24 9.14
C GLN A 208 19.94 14.03 10.42
N LYS A 209 21.23 13.73 10.27
CA LYS A 209 22.15 13.55 11.39
C LYS A 209 22.35 14.86 12.16
N ILE A 210 22.66 15.95 11.45
CA ILE A 210 22.88 17.27 12.07
C ILE A 210 21.59 17.83 12.67
N ASP A 211 20.44 17.69 12.00
CA ASP A 211 19.15 18.14 12.53
C ASP A 211 18.79 17.42 13.84
N THR A 212 19.12 16.13 13.95
CA THR A 212 18.94 15.36 15.20
C THR A 212 19.87 15.85 16.30
N ASP A 213 21.17 16.07 16.01
CA ASP A 213 22.14 16.58 16.99
C ASP A 213 21.77 18.00 17.46
N TYR A 214 21.45 18.89 16.52
CA TYR A 214 21.01 20.25 16.81
C TYR A 214 19.81 20.28 17.77
N ARG A 215 18.77 19.46 17.51
CA ARG A 215 17.61 19.39 18.42
C ARG A 215 17.97 18.90 19.82
N ASN A 216 18.79 17.86 19.90
CA ASN A 216 19.19 17.29 21.19
C ASN A 216 20.00 18.31 22.00
N ARG A 217 20.94 19.01 21.36
CA ARG A 217 21.75 20.04 22.00
C ARG A 217 20.95 21.28 22.36
N LEU A 218 20.04 21.72 21.50
CA LEU A 218 19.14 22.85 21.81
C LEU A 218 18.26 22.54 23.03
N HIS A 219 17.72 21.33 23.09
CA HIS A 219 16.96 20.87 24.25
C HIS A 219 17.83 20.84 25.53
N GLN A 220 19.08 20.35 25.44
CA GLN A 220 20.00 20.35 26.57
C GLN A 220 20.39 21.77 27.03
N LEU A 221 20.69 22.67 26.09
CA LEU A 221 21.05 24.05 26.38
C LEU A 221 19.88 24.79 27.04
N ASN A 222 18.66 24.65 26.52
CA ASN A 222 17.48 25.29 27.11
C ASN A 222 17.25 24.81 28.55
N LYS A 223 17.36 23.49 28.78
CA LYS A 223 17.26 22.92 30.13
C LYS A 223 18.33 23.46 31.09
N ARG A 224 19.56 23.73 30.60
CA ARG A 224 20.64 24.31 31.40
C ARG A 224 20.47 25.80 31.65
N LYS A 225 20.04 26.57 30.64
CA LYS A 225 19.69 28.00 30.78
C LYS A 225 18.59 28.20 31.83
N GLU A 226 17.60 27.30 31.86
CA GLU A 226 16.54 27.30 32.87
C GLU A 226 17.05 27.00 34.29
N SER A 227 18.21 26.36 34.44
CA SER A 227 18.78 25.99 35.75
C SER A 227 19.75 27.00 36.37
N LEU A 228 20.01 28.15 35.72
CA LEU A 228 20.99 29.15 36.20
C LEU A 228 20.37 30.23 37.13
N PRO A 229 21.06 30.61 38.22
CA PRO A 229 20.70 31.78 39.04
C PRO A 229 20.73 33.10 38.27
N PRO A 230 19.83 34.07 38.57
CA PRO A 230 20.11 35.48 38.28
C PRO A 230 21.32 35.98 39.10
N ALA A 231 22.19 36.76 38.50
CA ALA A 231 23.29 37.41 39.21
C ALA A 231 22.73 38.40 40.26
N ALA A 232 22.92 38.10 41.55
CA ALA A 232 22.49 38.98 42.65
C ALA A 232 23.68 39.75 43.23
N THR A 233 23.55 41.07 43.30
CA THR A 233 24.40 42.00 44.06
C THR A 233 24.00 42.03 45.54
N ASN A 234 25.00 42.20 46.40
CA ASN A 234 24.97 42.02 47.86
C ASN A 234 24.05 42.99 48.67
N SER A 235 23.06 42.45 49.41
CA SER A 235 22.47 43.07 50.63
C SER A 235 21.78 42.03 51.57
N ALA A 236 22.56 41.03 52.01
CA ALA A 236 22.10 39.69 52.36
C ALA A 236 21.30 39.42 53.65
N SER A 237 20.97 40.37 54.55
CA SER A 237 20.34 40.00 55.85
C SER A 237 18.88 40.42 56.05
N ILE A 238 18.45 41.56 55.51
CA ILE A 238 17.03 41.98 55.53
C ILE A 238 16.27 41.35 54.35
N GLU A 239 16.98 40.99 53.28
CA GLU A 239 16.43 40.34 52.08
C GLU A 239 16.07 38.85 52.29
N LEU A 240 16.76 38.15 53.20
CA LEU A 240 16.54 36.71 53.44
C LEU A 240 15.14 36.42 53.98
N GLU A 241 14.66 37.16 54.99
CA GLU A 241 13.30 36.98 55.53
C GLU A 241 12.22 37.31 54.49
N THR A 242 12.47 38.31 53.63
CA THR A 242 11.54 38.63 52.54
C THR A 242 11.58 37.59 51.42
N LEU A 243 12.76 37.04 51.12
CA LEU A 243 12.96 36.01 50.11
C LEU A 243 12.33 34.68 50.55
N ASP A 244 12.51 34.28 51.81
CA ASP A 244 11.91 33.06 52.36
C ASP A 244 10.36 33.13 52.29
N LYS A 245 9.75 34.30 52.59
CA LYS A 245 8.30 34.50 52.38
C LYS A 245 7.89 34.40 50.91
N MET A 246 8.67 34.95 49.98
CA MET A 246 8.39 34.84 48.55
C MET A 246 8.55 33.39 48.03
N ILE A 247 9.48 32.60 48.60
CA ILE A 247 9.65 31.17 48.30
C ILE A 247 8.44 30.38 48.80
N GLU A 248 7.95 30.67 50.02
CA GLU A 248 6.72 30.03 50.54
C GLU A 248 5.51 30.31 49.64
N GLU A 249 5.28 31.57 49.26
CA GLU A 249 4.21 31.96 48.35
C GLU A 249 4.35 31.31 46.96
N ALA A 250 5.56 31.25 46.41
CA ALA A 250 5.82 30.58 45.12
C ALA A 250 5.66 29.06 45.21
N THR A 251 5.96 28.46 46.36
CA THR A 251 5.76 27.04 46.62
C THR A 251 4.27 26.70 46.69
N GLU A 252 3.47 27.50 47.38
CA GLU A 252 2.02 27.35 47.40
C GLU A 252 1.40 27.51 46.01
N ALA A 253 1.84 28.53 45.25
CA ALA A 253 1.39 28.74 43.87
C ALA A 253 1.77 27.56 42.95
N HIS A 254 2.95 26.97 43.12
CA HIS A 254 3.35 25.78 42.38
C HIS A 254 2.51 24.55 42.75
N ILE A 255 2.22 24.35 44.05
CA ILE A 255 1.36 23.25 44.50
C ILE A 255 -0.05 23.38 43.91
N ASP A 256 -0.60 24.59 43.86
CA ASP A 256 -1.89 24.84 43.23
C ASP A 256 -1.87 24.59 41.72
N ALA A 257 -0.85 25.09 41.02
CA ALA A 257 -0.67 24.88 39.59
C ALA A 257 -0.44 23.39 39.23
N GLU A 258 0.26 22.62 40.07
CA GLU A 258 0.42 21.17 39.92
C GLU A 258 -0.92 20.45 40.08
N LYS A 259 -1.75 20.83 41.05
CA LYS A 259 -3.12 20.28 41.20
C LYS A 259 -3.96 20.55 39.97
N GLN A 260 -3.94 21.79 39.46
CA GLN A 260 -4.67 22.16 38.24
C GLN A 260 -4.16 21.36 37.02
N PHE A 261 -2.85 21.19 36.87
CA PHE A 261 -2.26 20.36 35.82
C PHE A 261 -2.73 18.91 35.89
N GLN A 262 -2.71 18.28 37.07
CA GLN A 262 -3.14 16.88 37.23
C GLN A 262 -4.62 16.70 36.89
N THR A 263 -5.47 17.64 37.31
CA THR A 263 -6.90 17.63 36.96
C THR A 263 -7.11 17.74 35.45
N ARG A 264 -6.50 18.74 34.80
CA ARG A 264 -6.63 18.94 33.34
C ARG A 264 -6.03 17.79 32.52
N LYS A 265 -4.94 17.20 33.02
CA LYS A 265 -4.33 16.01 32.40
C LYS A 265 -5.29 14.82 32.42
N SER A 266 -5.90 14.56 33.58
CA SER A 266 -6.87 13.48 33.73
C SER A 266 -8.08 13.66 32.81
N GLU A 267 -8.63 14.88 32.73
CA GLU A 267 -9.72 15.22 31.81
C GLU A 267 -9.33 14.97 30.34
N TYR A 268 -8.16 15.46 29.92
CA TYR A 268 -7.66 15.27 28.56
C TYR A 268 -7.40 13.79 28.22
N ASP A 269 -6.77 13.04 29.12
CA ASP A 269 -6.48 11.62 28.94
C ASP A 269 -7.77 10.78 28.87
N ASN A 270 -8.82 11.17 29.61
CA ASN A 270 -10.12 10.51 29.55
C ASN A 270 -10.82 10.75 28.21
N LEU A 271 -10.86 11.99 27.73
CA LEU A 271 -11.41 12.32 26.41
C LEU A 271 -10.67 11.59 25.29
N GLN A 272 -9.34 11.48 25.38
CA GLN A 272 -8.53 10.72 24.43
C GLN A 272 -8.84 9.21 24.43
N LYS A 273 -9.17 8.64 25.60
CA LYS A 273 -9.61 7.23 25.68
C LYS A 273 -11.00 7.05 25.10
N GLU A 274 -11.91 7.98 25.35
CA GLU A 274 -13.27 7.98 24.81
C GLU A 274 -13.27 8.07 23.29
N LEU A 275 -12.48 8.98 22.72
CA LEU A 275 -12.27 9.09 21.28
C LEU A 275 -11.79 7.76 20.67
N ARG A 276 -10.78 7.11 21.28
CA ARG A 276 -10.29 5.81 20.82
C ARG A 276 -11.35 4.71 20.90
N SER A 277 -12.24 4.76 21.90
CA SER A 277 -13.35 3.82 21.99
C SER A 277 -14.34 4.05 20.83
N LEU A 278 -14.64 5.30 20.52
CA LEU A 278 -15.52 5.67 19.41
C LEU A 278 -14.90 5.31 18.05
N ASP A 279 -13.59 5.51 17.86
CA ASP A 279 -12.88 5.09 16.64
C ASP A 279 -13.02 3.57 16.42
N ASN A 280 -12.79 2.76 17.45
CA ASN A 280 -12.96 1.31 17.36
C ASN A 280 -14.42 0.92 17.05
N MET A 281 -15.39 1.58 17.70
CA MET A 281 -16.81 1.33 17.44
C MET A 281 -17.23 1.73 16.02
N SER A 282 -16.64 2.80 15.47
CA SER A 282 -16.86 3.23 14.09
C SER A 282 -16.31 2.20 13.10
N ASP A 283 -15.09 1.73 13.33
CA ASP A 283 -14.47 0.68 12.51
C ASP A 283 -15.28 -0.62 12.52
N GLU A 284 -15.75 -1.06 13.71
CA GLU A 284 -16.62 -2.23 13.85
C GLU A 284 -17.96 -2.03 13.11
N ALA A 285 -18.61 -0.88 13.28
CA ALA A 285 -19.88 -0.58 12.60
C ALA A 285 -19.74 -0.55 11.07
N GLN A 286 -18.62 -0.08 10.53
CA GLN A 286 -18.34 -0.08 9.09
C GLN A 286 -18.17 -1.50 8.53
N VAL A 287 -17.44 -2.36 9.26
CA VAL A 287 -17.26 -3.76 8.88
C VAL A 287 -18.60 -4.49 8.89
N ASP A 288 -19.40 -4.32 9.94
CA ASP A 288 -20.72 -4.95 10.07
C ASP A 288 -21.70 -4.45 8.99
N LEU A 289 -21.65 -3.16 8.65
CA LEU A 289 -22.48 -2.58 7.59
C LEU A 289 -22.12 -3.19 6.23
N ALA A 290 -20.83 -3.27 5.89
CA ALA A 290 -20.38 -3.87 4.65
C ALA A 290 -20.80 -5.35 4.53
N GLN A 291 -20.75 -6.09 5.64
CA GLN A 291 -21.19 -7.48 5.68
C GLN A 291 -22.70 -7.62 5.49
N LEU A 292 -23.50 -6.77 6.15
CA LEU A 292 -24.96 -6.78 6.01
C LEU A 292 -25.41 -6.33 4.63
N GLU A 293 -24.76 -5.34 4.01
CA GLU A 293 -25.05 -4.89 2.65
C GLU A 293 -24.77 -5.99 1.61
N LEU A 294 -23.68 -6.74 1.79
CA LEU A 294 -23.39 -7.92 0.97
C LEU A 294 -24.46 -8.99 1.15
N GLN A 295 -24.85 -9.30 2.39
CA GLN A 295 -25.90 -10.28 2.69
C GLN A 295 -27.25 -9.84 2.13
N PHE A 296 -27.58 -8.55 2.20
CA PHE A 296 -28.79 -7.98 1.63
C PHE A 296 -28.81 -8.13 0.11
N SER A 297 -27.73 -7.78 -0.58
CA SER A 297 -27.61 -7.92 -2.04
C SER A 297 -27.82 -9.38 -2.49
N GLN A 298 -27.24 -10.33 -1.76
CA GLN A 298 -27.44 -11.77 -2.01
C GLN A 298 -28.90 -12.20 -1.77
N THR A 299 -29.49 -11.76 -0.66
CA THR A 299 -30.86 -12.10 -0.26
C THR A 299 -31.90 -11.51 -1.23
N ASP A 300 -31.71 -10.25 -1.65
CA ASP A 300 -32.58 -9.56 -2.61
C ASP A 300 -32.51 -10.22 -4.00
N ALA A 301 -31.31 -10.57 -4.46
CA ALA A 301 -31.13 -11.33 -5.70
C ALA A 301 -31.85 -12.69 -5.64
N MET A 302 -31.74 -13.41 -4.52
CA MET A 302 -32.44 -14.69 -4.31
C MET A 302 -33.97 -14.53 -4.23
N PHE A 303 -34.47 -13.47 -3.59
CA PHE A 303 -35.90 -13.15 -3.53
C PHE A 303 -36.48 -12.88 -4.92
N ILE A 304 -35.77 -12.11 -5.76
CA ILE A 304 -36.17 -11.85 -7.15
C ILE A 304 -36.18 -13.16 -7.96
N LEU A 305 -35.18 -14.02 -7.78
CA LEU A 305 -35.11 -15.32 -8.45
C LEU A 305 -36.23 -16.27 -8.01
N GLN A 306 -36.66 -16.21 -6.75
CA GLN A 306 -37.80 -16.98 -6.25
C GLN A 306 -39.14 -16.48 -6.80
N ALA A 307 -39.33 -15.16 -6.87
CA ALA A 307 -40.55 -14.56 -7.42
C ALA A 307 -40.71 -14.81 -8.93
N LEU A 308 -39.59 -15.01 -9.63
CA LEU A 308 -39.54 -15.27 -11.07
C LEU A 308 -38.74 -16.55 -11.37
N PRO A 309 -39.23 -17.72 -10.94
CA PRO A 309 -38.46 -18.96 -10.90
C PRO A 309 -38.21 -19.53 -12.30
N SER A 310 -39.13 -19.30 -13.25
CA SER A 310 -38.96 -19.71 -14.63
C SER A 310 -38.71 -18.53 -15.56
N LEU A 311 -38.08 -18.81 -16.69
CA LEU A 311 -37.95 -17.85 -17.80
C LEU A 311 -39.29 -17.32 -18.29
N ARG A 312 -40.34 -18.12 -18.19
CA ARG A 312 -41.69 -17.72 -18.58
C ARG A 312 -42.30 -16.73 -17.58
N ASP A 313 -41.92 -16.79 -16.31
CA ASP A 313 -42.37 -15.85 -15.29
C ASP A 313 -41.63 -14.52 -15.44
N LYS A 314 -40.32 -14.56 -15.72
CA LYS A 314 -39.52 -13.38 -16.09
C LYS A 314 -40.09 -12.69 -17.33
N GLU A 315 -40.41 -13.46 -18.38
CA GLU A 315 -41.08 -12.96 -19.58
C GLU A 315 -42.43 -12.33 -19.23
N LYS A 316 -43.30 -13.03 -18.48
CA LYS A 316 -44.62 -12.51 -18.09
C LYS A 316 -44.53 -11.21 -17.29
N PHE A 317 -43.62 -11.11 -16.33
CA PHE A 317 -43.43 -9.90 -15.52
C PHE A 317 -43.05 -8.70 -16.38
N LEU A 318 -42.11 -8.89 -17.32
CA LEU A 318 -41.74 -7.87 -18.31
C LEU A 318 -42.90 -7.51 -19.23
N MET A 319 -43.68 -8.49 -19.67
CA MET A 319 -44.86 -8.31 -20.53
C MET A 319 -46.01 -7.61 -19.78
N GLN A 320 -46.10 -7.78 -18.46
CA GLN A 320 -47.15 -7.19 -17.63
C GLN A 320 -47.05 -5.66 -17.59
N GLY A 321 -45.84 -5.08 -17.53
CA GLY A 321 -45.65 -3.62 -17.60
C GLY A 321 -46.20 -2.98 -18.88
N TYR A 322 -46.15 -3.71 -19.99
CA TYR A 322 -46.77 -3.27 -21.24
C TYR A 322 -48.29 -3.50 -21.28
N ALA A 323 -48.79 -4.57 -20.66
CA ALA A 323 -50.21 -4.90 -20.61
C ALA A 323 -51.01 -3.97 -19.66
N THR A 324 -50.40 -3.51 -18.57
CA THR A 324 -51.00 -2.59 -17.59
C THR A 324 -50.89 -1.11 -17.99
N GLY A 325 -50.25 -0.82 -19.13
CA GLY A 325 -50.13 0.54 -19.66
C GLY A 325 -48.97 1.37 -19.08
N CYS A 326 -48.11 0.78 -18.24
CA CYS A 326 -46.88 1.39 -17.73
C CYS A 326 -45.81 1.55 -18.82
N GLY A 327 -45.83 0.70 -19.86
CA GLY A 327 -44.81 0.69 -20.91
C GLY A 327 -43.54 -0.05 -20.47
N CYS A 328 -42.46 0.09 -21.25
CA CYS A 328 -41.16 -0.47 -20.90
C CYS A 328 -40.68 0.08 -19.54
N PHE A 329 -40.29 -0.79 -18.61
CA PHE A 329 -39.77 -0.35 -17.30
C PHE A 329 -38.47 0.46 -17.36
N ILE A 330 -37.74 0.42 -18.49
CA ILE A 330 -36.48 1.14 -18.67
C ILE A 330 -36.69 2.49 -19.34
N CYS A 331 -37.50 2.55 -20.41
CA CYS A 331 -37.63 3.76 -21.24
C CYS A 331 -39.06 4.31 -21.34
N GLY A 332 -40.05 3.71 -20.68
CA GLY A 332 -41.45 4.13 -20.71
C GLY A 332 -42.18 3.93 -22.04
N SER A 333 -41.50 3.40 -23.06
CA SER A 333 -42.09 3.18 -24.39
C SER A 333 -43.24 2.18 -24.35
N LYS A 334 -44.39 2.56 -24.93
CA LYS A 334 -45.61 1.73 -24.99
C LYS A 334 -45.77 1.00 -26.33
N SER A 335 -44.67 0.86 -27.09
CA SER A 335 -44.70 0.33 -28.46
C SER A 335 -44.96 -1.19 -28.50
N LYS A 336 -46.08 -1.58 -29.14
CA LYS A 336 -46.44 -3.00 -29.37
C LYS A 336 -45.42 -3.79 -30.19
N LYS A 337 -44.61 -3.13 -31.04
CA LYS A 337 -43.57 -3.79 -31.84
C LYS A 337 -42.42 -4.33 -30.99
N GLN A 338 -42.10 -3.69 -29.87
CA GLN A 338 -41.03 -4.17 -28.98
C GLN A 338 -41.44 -5.43 -28.22
N LEU A 339 -42.71 -5.54 -27.80
CA LEU A 339 -43.27 -6.77 -27.21
C LEU A 339 -43.13 -7.99 -28.12
N GLU A 340 -43.48 -7.85 -29.40
CA GLU A 340 -43.38 -8.95 -30.36
C GLU A 340 -41.93 -9.38 -30.57
N ASN A 341 -40.99 -8.44 -30.53
CA ASN A 341 -39.58 -8.75 -30.71
C ASN A 341 -38.99 -9.47 -29.50
N ILE A 342 -39.32 -9.00 -28.29
CA ILE A 342 -38.95 -9.67 -27.03
C ILE A 342 -39.51 -11.09 -27.00
N GLY A 343 -40.81 -11.26 -27.26
CA GLY A 343 -41.43 -12.60 -27.28
C GLY A 343 -40.85 -13.52 -28.37
N LYS A 344 -40.49 -12.99 -29.54
CA LYS A 344 -39.82 -13.78 -30.60
C LYS A 344 -38.43 -14.24 -30.20
N LYS A 345 -37.64 -13.39 -29.54
CA LYS A 345 -36.29 -13.72 -29.06
C LYS A 345 -36.34 -14.78 -27.95
N THR A 346 -37.21 -14.59 -26.96
CA THR A 346 -37.36 -15.54 -25.85
C THR A 346 -37.87 -16.91 -26.31
N ARG A 347 -38.82 -16.97 -27.27
CA ARG A 347 -39.31 -18.25 -27.85
C ARG A 347 -38.27 -19.00 -28.67
N LYS A 348 -37.29 -18.29 -29.24
CA LYS A 348 -36.12 -18.89 -29.91
C LYS A 348 -35.04 -19.31 -28.92
N GLY A 349 -35.27 -19.17 -27.61
CA GLY A 349 -34.30 -19.48 -26.57
C GLY A 349 -33.14 -18.48 -26.53
N HIS A 350 -33.37 -17.21 -26.86
CA HIS A 350 -32.35 -16.14 -26.83
C HIS A 350 -32.75 -15.03 -25.85
N CYS A 351 -31.78 -14.49 -25.12
CA CYS A 351 -31.97 -13.42 -24.15
C CYS A 351 -32.38 -12.13 -24.86
N PHE A 352 -33.49 -11.51 -24.46
CA PHE A 352 -33.96 -10.29 -25.12
C PHE A 352 -33.04 -9.07 -24.87
N ALA A 353 -32.18 -9.11 -23.84
CA ALA A 353 -31.25 -8.04 -23.48
C ALA A 353 -29.91 -8.14 -24.20
N CYS A 354 -29.31 -9.34 -24.27
CA CYS A 354 -27.97 -9.55 -24.85
C CYS A 354 -27.92 -10.56 -26.01
N ASP A 355 -29.05 -11.10 -26.45
CA ASP A 355 -29.20 -12.15 -27.48
C ASP A 355 -28.47 -13.49 -27.22
N ALA A 356 -27.84 -13.68 -26.06
CA ALA A 356 -27.22 -14.94 -25.70
C ALA A 356 -28.24 -16.11 -25.63
N THR A 357 -27.82 -17.31 -26.06
CA THR A 357 -28.63 -18.52 -25.95
C THR A 357 -28.90 -18.90 -24.50
N ILE A 358 -30.17 -19.12 -24.18
CA ILE A 358 -30.64 -19.38 -22.83
C ILE A 358 -30.74 -20.90 -22.62
N SER A 359 -29.76 -21.46 -21.92
CA SER A 359 -29.90 -22.76 -21.30
C SER A 359 -30.88 -22.64 -20.13
N ASN A 360 -31.82 -23.57 -20.01
CA ASN A 360 -32.90 -23.52 -19.01
C ASN A 360 -32.60 -24.52 -17.88
N PRO A 361 -31.60 -24.28 -17.00
CA PRO A 361 -31.41 -25.11 -15.83
C PRO A 361 -32.63 -24.88 -14.92
N LYS A 362 -33.29 -25.97 -14.50
CA LYS A 362 -34.22 -25.87 -13.38
C LYS A 362 -33.37 -25.42 -12.18
N PRO A 363 -33.70 -24.30 -11.51
CA PRO A 363 -33.00 -23.98 -10.28
C PRO A 363 -33.36 -25.06 -9.26
N ASP A 364 -32.40 -25.91 -8.93
CA ASP A 364 -32.55 -26.88 -7.85
C ASP A 364 -32.74 -26.12 -6.54
N ASN A 365 -33.84 -26.42 -5.85
CA ASN A 365 -34.18 -25.99 -4.49
C ASN A 365 -33.87 -24.52 -4.15
N VAL A 366 -34.60 -23.58 -4.75
CA VAL A 366 -34.70 -22.22 -4.17
C VAL A 366 -35.46 -22.32 -2.86
N THR A 367 -34.75 -22.30 -1.73
CA THR A 367 -35.37 -22.16 -0.41
C THR A 367 -36.19 -20.87 -0.38
N PRO A 368 -37.48 -20.92 0.04
CA PRO A 368 -38.32 -19.73 0.07
C PRO A 368 -37.77 -18.71 1.06
N ILE A 369 -37.28 -17.58 0.55
CA ILE A 369 -37.02 -16.38 1.32
C ILE A 369 -38.32 -15.62 1.41
N SER A 370 -38.71 -15.28 2.63
CA SER A 370 -39.94 -14.53 2.87
C SER A 370 -39.66 -13.03 2.80
N LEU A 371 -40.59 -12.25 2.24
CA LEU A 371 -40.50 -10.78 2.23
C LEU A 371 -40.19 -10.16 3.62
N PRO A 372 -40.72 -10.69 4.74
CA PRO A 372 -40.30 -10.29 6.08
C PRO A 372 -38.79 -10.38 6.35
N GLN A 373 -38.07 -11.38 5.81
CA GLN A 373 -36.63 -11.53 6.01
C GLN A 373 -35.82 -10.44 5.31
N VAL A 374 -36.27 -10.01 4.12
CA VAL A 374 -35.68 -8.89 3.38
C VAL A 374 -35.87 -7.59 4.17
N HIS A 375 -37.09 -7.33 4.62
CA HIS A 375 -37.38 -6.14 5.45
C HIS A 375 -36.62 -6.12 6.78
N ILE A 376 -36.43 -7.28 7.44
CA ILE A 376 -35.60 -7.37 8.65
C ILE A 376 -34.15 -6.98 8.37
N LEU A 377 -33.59 -7.35 7.21
CA LEU A 377 -32.23 -6.98 6.82
C LEU A 377 -32.14 -5.49 6.46
N GLU A 378 -33.11 -4.95 5.73
CA GLU A 378 -33.19 -3.50 5.45
C GLU A 378 -33.27 -2.69 6.75
N GLU A 379 -34.11 -3.12 7.69
CA GLU A 379 -34.27 -2.45 8.98
C GLU A 379 -32.97 -2.52 9.80
N LYS A 380 -32.25 -3.64 9.76
CA LYS A 380 -30.93 -3.77 10.40
C LYS A 380 -29.89 -2.84 9.79
N ILE A 381 -29.82 -2.75 8.47
CA ILE A 381 -28.91 -1.84 7.75
C ILE A 381 -29.23 -0.39 8.12
N GLU A 382 -30.50 0.01 8.09
CA GLU A 382 -30.92 1.37 8.44
C GLU A 382 -30.69 1.70 9.92
N ASN A 383 -30.88 0.74 10.83
CA ASN A 383 -30.53 0.91 12.24
C ASN A 383 -29.02 1.07 12.42
N LEU A 384 -28.21 0.27 11.73
CA LEU A 384 -26.75 0.34 11.84
C LEU A 384 -26.18 1.63 11.22
N ARG A 385 -26.75 2.10 10.10
CA ARG A 385 -26.43 3.40 9.51
C ARG A 385 -26.73 4.55 10.47
N ARG A 386 -27.90 4.53 11.11
CA ARG A 386 -28.26 5.52 12.15
C ARG A 386 -27.31 5.47 13.34
N ASN A 387 -26.90 4.29 13.77
CA ASN A 387 -25.92 4.15 14.85
C ASN A 387 -24.53 4.68 14.44
N ALA A 388 -24.08 4.39 13.22
CA ALA A 388 -22.80 4.89 12.71
C ALA A 388 -22.79 6.42 12.59
N GLU A 389 -23.90 7.02 12.14
CA GLU A 389 -24.07 8.47 12.11
C GLU A 389 -24.04 9.08 13.52
N GLN A 390 -24.69 8.43 14.51
CA GLN A 390 -24.62 8.85 15.91
C GLN A 390 -23.20 8.78 16.49
N ILE A 391 -22.46 7.71 16.20
CA ILE A 391 -21.05 7.56 16.62
C ILE A 391 -20.20 8.68 16.02
N GLU A 392 -20.41 9.04 14.75
CA GLU A 392 -19.63 10.10 14.10
C GLU A 392 -19.98 11.49 14.66
N ILE A 393 -21.25 11.73 15.02
CA ILE A 393 -21.65 12.96 15.73
C ILE A 393 -20.95 13.04 17.09
N GLN A 394 -21.01 11.96 17.89
CA GLN A 394 -20.33 11.90 19.20
C GLN A 394 -18.82 12.08 19.06
N ARG A 395 -18.21 11.48 18.02
CA ARG A 395 -16.79 11.62 17.72
C ARG A 395 -16.43 13.07 17.40
N SER A 396 -17.23 13.75 16.58
CA SER A 396 -17.05 15.18 16.30
C SER A 396 -17.21 16.05 17.54
N GLU A 397 -18.14 15.74 18.44
CA GLU A 397 -18.34 16.46 19.72
C GLU A 397 -17.11 16.29 20.63
N ILE A 398 -16.64 15.06 20.81
CA ILE A 398 -15.44 14.76 21.62
C ILE A 398 -14.17 15.37 21.00
N GLU A 399 -14.03 15.40 19.68
CA GLU A 399 -12.90 16.08 19.01
C GLU A 399 -12.90 17.59 19.31
N GLN A 400 -14.07 18.23 19.36
CA GLN A 400 -14.20 19.64 19.76
C GLN A 400 -13.87 19.84 21.24
N GLU A 401 -14.35 18.96 22.12
CA GLU A 401 -14.01 18.99 23.55
C GLU A 401 -12.52 18.78 23.79
N ILE A 402 -11.87 17.87 23.04
CA ILE A 402 -10.42 17.66 23.06
C ILE A 402 -9.68 18.91 22.61
N ALA A 403 -10.18 19.64 21.61
CA ALA A 403 -9.56 20.89 21.17
C ALA A 403 -9.57 21.94 22.28
N ILE A 404 -10.70 22.10 22.97
CA ILE A 404 -10.86 23.03 24.11
C ILE A 404 -10.01 22.57 25.30
N SER A 405 -10.11 21.30 25.68
CA SER A 405 -9.36 20.69 26.78
C SER A 405 -7.85 20.72 26.53
N SER A 406 -7.40 20.56 25.27
CA SER A 406 -6.00 20.69 24.89
C SER A 406 -5.45 22.09 25.13
N GLN A 407 -6.27 23.13 24.91
CA GLN A 407 -5.89 24.50 25.22
C GLN A 407 -5.78 24.71 26.74
N ALA A 408 -6.81 24.31 27.50
CA ALA A 408 -6.79 24.42 28.96
C ALA A 408 -5.64 23.61 29.59
N PHE A 409 -5.34 22.44 29.04
CA PHE A 409 -4.20 21.62 29.46
C PHE A 409 -2.87 22.31 29.16
N ARG A 410 -2.70 22.92 27.98
CA ARG A 410 -1.51 23.73 27.65
C ARG A 410 -1.35 24.93 28.58
N GLU A 411 -2.44 25.62 28.90
CA GLU A 411 -2.43 26.73 29.86
C GLU A 411 -2.02 26.25 31.26
N ALA A 412 -2.53 25.11 31.72
CA ALA A 412 -2.15 24.51 33.00
C ALA A 412 -0.68 24.07 33.03
N VAL A 413 -0.16 23.50 31.93
CA VAL A 413 1.27 23.18 31.78
C VAL A 413 2.12 24.44 31.87
N ASN A 414 1.73 25.51 31.18
CA ASN A 414 2.45 26.78 31.21
C ASN A 414 2.42 27.42 32.60
N LEU A 415 1.27 27.41 33.27
CA LEU A 415 1.12 27.92 34.63
C LEU A 415 1.99 27.14 35.62
N ARG A 416 1.95 25.81 35.56
CA ARG A 416 2.79 24.90 36.37
C ARG A 416 4.27 25.20 36.16
N ASN A 417 4.71 25.29 34.91
CA ASN A 417 6.12 25.54 34.59
C ASN A 417 6.54 26.95 35.03
N SER A 418 5.69 27.96 34.85
CA SER A 418 5.95 29.33 35.31
C SER A 418 6.03 29.41 36.83
N ALA A 419 5.14 28.73 37.56
CA ALA A 419 5.16 28.68 39.02
C ALA A 419 6.37 27.90 39.55
N LEU A 420 6.74 26.79 38.90
CA LEU A 420 7.95 26.02 39.22
C LEU A 420 9.20 26.86 38.99
N GLN A 421 9.31 27.52 37.84
CA GLN A 421 10.42 28.42 37.51
C GLN A 421 10.52 29.57 38.50
N LYS A 422 9.40 30.19 38.89
CA LYS A 422 9.39 31.25 39.90
C LYS A 422 9.88 30.74 41.26
N ARG A 423 9.45 29.54 41.68
CA ARG A 423 9.91 28.91 42.93
C ARG A 423 11.40 28.60 42.88
N GLU A 424 11.84 27.91 41.83
CA GLU A 424 13.25 27.55 41.64
C GLU A 424 14.14 28.79 41.55
N TYR A 425 13.70 29.84 40.84
CA TYR A 425 14.39 31.13 40.77
C TYR A 425 14.64 31.75 42.15
N LEU A 426 13.61 31.75 43.02
CA LEU A 426 13.73 32.29 44.37
C LEU A 426 14.56 31.38 45.29
N GLU A 427 14.41 30.05 45.18
CA GLU A 427 15.25 29.08 45.90
C GLU A 427 16.73 29.20 45.52
N ILE A 428 17.01 29.51 44.26
CA ILE A 428 18.36 29.72 43.75
C ILE A 428 18.96 31.06 44.25
N GLN A 429 18.12 32.09 44.45
CA GLN A 429 18.56 33.35 45.07
C GLN A 429 18.90 33.19 46.56
N ARG A 430 18.51 32.07 47.19
CA ARG A 430 18.84 31.77 48.58
C ARG A 430 20.36 31.54 48.68
N PRO A 431 21.11 32.39 49.41
CA PRO A 431 22.55 32.25 49.53
C PRO A 431 22.92 30.89 50.12
N SER A 432 23.58 30.04 49.33
CA SER A 432 24.20 28.80 49.81
C SER A 432 25.56 29.16 50.43
N GLN A 433 25.89 28.61 51.61
CA GLN A 433 27.18 28.86 52.28
C GLN A 433 28.43 28.43 51.49
N ASP A 434 28.28 27.71 50.37
CA ASP A 434 29.37 27.26 49.52
C ASP A 434 29.14 27.66 48.05
N GLN A 435 29.56 28.87 47.65
CA GLN A 435 29.57 29.27 46.24
C GLN A 435 30.92 28.97 45.58
N LYS A 436 30.92 28.09 44.58
CA LYS A 436 31.93 28.08 43.50
C LYS A 436 31.64 29.23 42.52
N PRO A 437 32.66 29.79 41.82
CA PRO A 437 32.50 31.03 41.07
C PRO A 437 31.60 30.88 39.84
N ILE A 438 30.61 31.77 39.70
CA ILE A 438 29.62 31.88 38.61
C ILE A 438 30.27 32.17 37.24
N VAL A 439 31.49 32.72 37.22
CA VAL A 439 32.20 33.15 36.00
C VAL A 439 32.55 32.00 35.05
N GLY A 440 32.64 30.75 35.55
CA GLY A 440 32.93 29.58 34.71
C GLY A 440 31.74 29.04 33.91
N LEU A 441 30.52 29.21 34.41
CA LEU A 441 29.31 28.59 33.85
C LEU A 441 28.71 29.40 32.70
N GLN A 442 28.77 30.74 32.77
CA GLN A 442 28.35 31.62 31.67
C GLN A 442 29.19 31.36 30.41
N ALA A 443 30.52 31.29 30.59
CA ALA A 443 31.45 30.96 29.52
C ALA A 443 31.28 29.53 28.97
N GLU A 444 30.67 28.61 29.73
CA GLU A 444 30.31 27.27 29.25
C GLU A 444 29.04 27.31 28.41
N LEU A 445 28.01 28.07 28.84
CA LEU A 445 26.80 28.25 28.04
C LEU A 445 27.04 29.03 26.75
N ASP A 446 27.91 30.05 26.79
CA ASP A 446 28.28 30.80 25.59
C ASP A 446 28.99 29.87 24.59
N ARG A 447 29.91 29.02 25.05
CA ARG A 447 30.54 27.98 24.21
C ARG A 447 29.54 26.97 23.64
N GLU A 448 28.53 26.58 24.40
CA GLU A 448 27.48 25.68 23.91
C GLU A 448 26.52 26.36 22.93
N GLN A 449 26.25 27.65 23.11
CA GLN A 449 25.50 28.47 22.17
C GLN A 449 26.28 28.64 20.86
N ASP A 450 27.57 28.96 20.92
CA ASP A 450 28.44 29.07 19.75
C ASP A 450 28.47 27.74 18.96
N ALA A 451 28.57 26.61 19.66
CA ALA A 451 28.54 25.29 19.03
C ALA A 451 27.17 24.97 18.38
N LEU A 452 26.06 25.50 18.93
CA LEU A 452 24.74 25.36 18.32
C LEU A 452 24.58 26.25 17.09
N ASP A 453 25.13 27.46 17.12
CA ASP A 453 25.12 28.38 15.99
C ASP A 453 25.96 27.80 14.83
N GLU A 454 27.10 27.17 15.13
CA GLU A 454 27.90 26.42 14.15
C GLU A 454 27.10 25.25 13.53
N LEU A 455 26.36 24.48 14.34
CA LEU A 455 25.48 23.42 13.83
C LEU A 455 24.33 23.97 12.99
N ALA A 456 23.79 25.14 13.33
CA ALA A 456 22.73 25.79 12.56
C ALA A 456 23.24 26.23 11.18
N GLU A 457 24.43 26.82 11.10
CA GLU A 457 25.06 27.21 9.84
C GLU A 457 25.41 25.99 8.98
N ASN A 458 26.01 24.96 9.58
CA ASN A 458 26.28 23.69 8.90
C ASN A 458 25.01 23.05 8.32
N ARG A 459 23.89 23.10 9.06
CA ARG A 459 22.59 22.60 8.58
C ARG A 459 22.10 23.41 7.38
N LYS A 460 22.27 24.73 7.40
CA LYS A 460 21.87 25.63 6.32
C LYS A 460 22.70 25.36 5.07
N GLU A 461 24.02 25.28 5.18
CA GLU A 461 24.93 24.96 4.07
C GLU A 461 24.58 23.62 3.41
N LEU A 462 24.37 22.57 4.21
CA LEU A 462 23.97 21.26 3.68
C LEU A 462 22.59 21.31 2.99
N THR A 463 21.66 22.10 3.52
CA THR A 463 20.33 22.28 2.92
C THR A 463 20.45 22.98 1.56
N GLU A 464 21.30 24.00 1.45
CA GLU A 464 21.59 24.68 0.18
C GLU A 464 22.26 23.74 -0.82
N ARG A 465 23.24 22.93 -0.37
CA ARG A 465 23.85 21.89 -1.21
C ARG A 465 22.84 20.86 -1.71
N TYR A 466 21.90 20.45 -0.85
CA TYR A 466 20.82 19.55 -1.24
C TYR A 466 19.88 20.20 -2.24
N ARG A 467 19.50 21.47 -2.06
CA ARG A 467 18.69 22.23 -3.03
C ARG A 467 19.37 22.27 -4.40
N ALA A 468 20.65 22.62 -4.47
CA ALA A 468 21.40 22.64 -5.71
C ALA A 468 21.45 21.26 -6.40
N ALA A 469 21.60 20.18 -5.63
CA ALA A 469 21.57 18.83 -6.16
C ALA A 469 20.17 18.42 -6.67
N VAL A 470 19.10 18.89 -6.00
CA VAL A 470 17.71 18.71 -6.48
C VAL A 470 17.48 19.47 -7.77
N ASP A 471 17.97 20.71 -7.90
CA ASP A 471 17.84 21.50 -9.13
C ASP A 471 18.50 20.79 -10.32
N LEU A 472 19.69 20.21 -10.13
CA LEU A 472 20.34 19.37 -11.14
C LEU A 472 19.49 18.13 -11.50
N ALA A 473 18.88 17.49 -10.50
CA ALA A 473 17.96 16.36 -10.75
C ALA A 473 16.71 16.81 -11.53
N GLN A 474 16.18 18.00 -11.26
CA GLN A 474 15.03 18.56 -11.98
C GLN A 474 15.33 18.80 -13.45
N GLU A 475 16.52 19.30 -13.79
CA GLU A 475 16.96 19.47 -15.18
C GLU A 475 16.99 18.14 -15.92
N ARG A 476 17.52 17.09 -15.29
CA ARG A 476 17.56 15.73 -15.86
C ARG A 476 16.17 15.13 -16.04
N MET A 477 15.29 15.30 -15.05
CA MET A 477 13.90 14.86 -15.15
C MET A 477 13.12 15.62 -16.21
N GLY A 478 13.48 16.88 -16.49
CA GLY A 478 12.91 17.66 -17.60
C GLY A 478 13.04 16.98 -18.96
N VAL A 479 14.13 16.20 -19.18
CA VAL A 479 14.34 15.43 -20.42
C VAL A 479 13.43 14.20 -20.49
N LEU A 480 13.12 13.58 -19.34
CA LEU A 480 12.30 12.37 -19.25
C LEU A 480 10.80 12.67 -19.18
N LYS A 481 10.45 13.92 -18.90
CA LYS A 481 9.07 14.39 -18.72
C LYS A 481 8.17 13.95 -19.87
N GLU A 482 8.55 14.23 -21.11
CA GLU A 482 7.70 13.99 -22.27
C GLU A 482 7.44 12.49 -22.49
N THR A 483 8.49 11.66 -22.33
CA THR A 483 8.36 10.21 -22.40
C THR A 483 7.45 9.68 -21.30
N LEU A 484 7.64 10.13 -20.05
CA LEU A 484 6.80 9.69 -18.94
C LEU A 484 5.34 10.12 -19.12
N GLU A 485 5.10 11.38 -19.46
CA GLU A 485 3.75 11.91 -19.68
C GLU A 485 3.05 11.13 -20.80
N THR A 486 3.74 10.84 -21.90
CA THR A 486 3.19 10.07 -23.03
C THR A 486 2.87 8.63 -22.64
N THR A 487 3.83 7.91 -22.05
CA THR A 487 3.68 6.49 -21.70
C THR A 487 2.65 6.29 -20.59
N LEU A 488 2.67 7.11 -19.54
CA LEU A 488 1.69 7.03 -18.45
C LEU A 488 0.30 7.41 -18.94
N THR A 489 0.16 8.44 -19.79
CA THR A 489 -1.14 8.78 -20.39
C THR A 489 -1.65 7.64 -21.26
N ALA A 490 -0.78 6.96 -22.02
CA ALA A 490 -1.17 5.81 -22.84
C ALA A 490 -1.71 4.65 -21.99
N TYR A 491 -1.01 4.30 -20.89
CA TYR A 491 -1.49 3.27 -19.97
C TYR A 491 -2.77 3.67 -19.23
N ALA A 492 -2.83 4.89 -18.70
CA ALA A 492 -4.00 5.39 -17.98
C ALA A 492 -5.24 5.47 -18.88
N THR A 493 -5.12 5.99 -20.10
CA THR A 493 -6.23 6.09 -21.07
C THR A 493 -6.70 4.70 -21.54
N SER A 494 -5.82 3.71 -21.52
CA SER A 494 -6.19 2.33 -21.88
C SER A 494 -7.08 1.67 -20.82
N PHE A 495 -7.05 2.16 -19.58
CA PHE A 495 -7.88 1.67 -18.48
C PHE A 495 -9.08 2.57 -18.15
N LEU A 496 -8.93 3.90 -18.25
CA LEU A 496 -9.96 4.88 -17.89
C LEU A 496 -10.80 5.28 -19.10
N GLN A 497 -12.06 5.66 -18.89
CA GLN A 497 -12.89 6.25 -19.96
C GLN A 497 -12.70 7.77 -20.00
N GLU A 498 -12.35 8.34 -18.85
CA GLU A 498 -12.05 9.74 -18.64
C GLU A 498 -10.82 10.17 -19.44
N LYS A 499 -10.77 11.46 -19.80
CA LYS A 499 -9.54 12.03 -20.35
C LYS A 499 -8.57 12.22 -19.21
N VAL A 500 -7.45 11.50 -19.30
CA VAL A 500 -6.33 11.58 -18.37
C VAL A 500 -5.21 12.36 -19.03
N SER A 501 -4.59 13.27 -18.29
CA SER A 501 -3.29 13.82 -18.66
C SER A 501 -2.41 13.88 -17.43
N VAL A 502 -1.11 13.84 -17.67
CA VAL A 502 -0.09 13.90 -16.63
C VAL A 502 0.51 15.29 -16.65
N THR A 503 0.81 15.85 -15.47
CA THR A 503 1.48 17.14 -15.36
C THR A 503 2.69 17.03 -14.46
N PHE A 504 3.80 17.56 -14.96
CA PHE A 504 5.03 17.71 -14.17
C PHE A 504 5.06 19.02 -13.39
N SER A 505 5.23 18.92 -12.07
CA SER A 505 5.46 20.04 -11.16
C SER A 505 6.90 20.02 -10.64
N ARG A 506 7.53 21.21 -10.60
CA ARG A 506 8.85 21.43 -9.98
C ARG A 506 8.76 22.03 -8.57
N GLN A 507 7.55 22.34 -8.12
CA GLN A 507 7.32 23.19 -6.94
C GLN A 507 6.69 22.41 -5.77
N THR A 508 6.75 21.08 -5.80
CA THR A 508 6.11 20.26 -4.76
C THR A 508 6.90 20.35 -3.46
N PRO A 509 6.34 20.92 -2.38
CA PRO A 509 7.10 21.14 -1.15
C PRO A 509 7.39 19.82 -0.43
N PHE A 510 8.67 19.52 -0.23
CA PHE A 510 9.15 18.34 0.46
C PHE A 510 9.87 18.71 1.75
N LYS A 511 9.41 18.12 2.85
CA LYS A 511 10.03 18.32 4.17
C LYS A 511 11.24 17.40 4.29
N ILE A 512 12.44 17.98 4.26
CA ILE A 512 13.68 17.23 4.45
C ILE A 512 13.79 16.78 5.91
N ALA A 513 13.76 17.71 6.86
CA ALA A 513 13.86 17.41 8.29
C ALA A 513 12.79 18.16 9.10
N THR A 514 12.54 17.76 10.34
CA THR A 514 11.40 18.28 11.12
C THR A 514 11.47 19.80 11.39
N GLY A 515 12.66 20.40 11.30
CA GLY A 515 12.97 21.81 11.56
C GLY A 515 13.91 22.42 10.53
N ALA A 516 14.07 21.78 9.38
CA ALA A 516 14.68 22.39 8.20
C ALA A 516 13.57 22.92 7.28
N ASP A 517 13.91 23.93 6.48
CA ASP A 517 13.01 24.46 5.46
C ASP A 517 12.56 23.39 4.46
N ARG A 518 11.39 23.62 3.86
CA ARG A 518 10.92 22.79 2.75
C ARG A 518 11.81 23.02 1.53
N VAL A 519 12.05 21.96 0.78
CA VAL A 519 12.71 22.00 -0.53
C VAL A 519 11.73 21.52 -1.57
N ASN A 520 11.72 22.16 -2.73
CA ASN A 520 10.82 21.80 -3.80
C ASN A 520 11.42 20.66 -4.60
N ILE A 521 10.69 19.55 -4.71
CA ILE A 521 11.10 18.38 -5.49
C ILE A 521 10.25 18.24 -6.76
N PRO A 522 10.80 17.64 -7.82
CA PRO A 522 10.05 17.32 -9.02
C PRO A 522 9.08 16.15 -8.80
N THR A 523 7.84 16.31 -9.24
CA THR A 523 6.78 15.28 -9.14
C THR A 523 5.85 15.31 -10.33
N PHE A 524 5.18 14.19 -10.60
CA PHE A 524 4.07 14.11 -11.54
C PHE A 524 2.74 14.00 -10.81
N THR A 525 1.74 14.70 -11.34
CA THR A 525 0.35 14.68 -10.88
C THR A 525 -0.56 14.29 -12.03
N ILE A 526 -1.75 13.80 -11.70
CA ILE A 526 -2.73 13.38 -12.70
C ILE A 526 -3.83 14.42 -12.77
N ASN A 527 -4.14 14.85 -13.99
CA ASN A 527 -5.34 15.60 -14.31
C ASN A 527 -6.35 14.66 -14.95
N MET A 528 -7.59 14.70 -14.47
CA MET A 528 -8.64 13.83 -14.99
C MET A 528 -9.99 14.53 -14.98
N THR A 529 -10.78 14.32 -16.04
CA THR A 529 -12.19 14.71 -16.08
C THR A 529 -13.02 13.85 -15.11
N SER A 530 -14.20 14.31 -14.69
CA SER A 530 -15.16 13.46 -13.98
C SER A 530 -16.49 13.41 -14.73
N SER A 531 -17.37 12.50 -14.32
CA SER A 531 -18.76 12.47 -14.79
C SER A 531 -19.48 13.81 -14.62
N THR A 532 -19.11 14.60 -13.60
CA THR A 532 -19.65 15.92 -13.30
C THR A 532 -18.87 17.09 -13.90
N HIS A 533 -17.58 16.91 -14.21
CA HIS A 533 -16.70 17.96 -14.71
C HIS A 533 -16.05 17.55 -16.04
N LYS A 534 -16.50 18.20 -17.11
CA LYS A 534 -15.92 18.03 -18.46
C LYS A 534 -14.51 18.63 -18.60
N VAL A 535 -14.09 19.45 -17.64
CA VAL A 535 -12.74 20.02 -17.55
C VAL A 535 -11.90 19.12 -16.63
N ALA A 536 -10.68 18.80 -17.07
CA ALA A 536 -9.78 17.98 -16.28
C ALA A 536 -9.31 18.75 -15.04
N HIS A 537 -9.42 18.13 -13.87
CA HIS A 537 -8.96 18.69 -12.60
C HIS A 537 -7.78 17.89 -12.08
N GLU A 538 -6.82 18.61 -11.50
CA GLU A 538 -5.67 18.01 -10.84
C GLU A 538 -6.12 17.22 -9.61
N ARG A 539 -5.65 15.98 -9.56
CA ARG A 539 -5.83 15.07 -8.46
C ARG A 539 -4.51 15.04 -7.71
N LEU A 540 -4.50 15.58 -6.49
CA LEU A 540 -3.30 15.67 -5.64
C LEU A 540 -3.23 14.56 -4.58
N GLN A 541 -4.37 13.95 -4.24
CA GLN A 541 -4.48 12.96 -3.17
C GLN A 541 -5.17 11.68 -3.66
N SER A 542 -4.78 10.53 -3.11
CA SER A 542 -5.30 9.23 -3.54
C SER A 542 -6.80 9.04 -3.28
N ASN A 543 -7.38 9.75 -2.31
CA ASN A 543 -8.81 9.75 -1.99
C ASN A 543 -9.65 10.58 -2.98
N SER A 544 -9.01 11.28 -3.92
CA SER A 544 -9.71 12.07 -4.93
C SER A 544 -10.21 11.24 -6.11
N VAL A 545 -10.00 9.92 -6.11
CA VAL A 545 -10.45 8.98 -7.16
C VAL A 545 -11.03 7.72 -6.49
N SER A 546 -11.78 6.90 -7.22
CA SER A 546 -12.26 5.61 -6.68
C SER A 546 -11.09 4.68 -6.35
N GLU A 547 -11.30 3.70 -5.46
CA GLU A 547 -10.22 2.75 -5.10
C GLU A 547 -9.69 1.99 -6.32
N SER A 548 -10.58 1.56 -7.23
CA SER A 548 -10.17 0.98 -8.51
C SER A 548 -9.30 1.96 -9.32
N GLN A 549 -9.75 3.20 -9.53
CA GLN A 549 -8.95 4.19 -10.28
C GLN A 549 -7.58 4.43 -9.63
N LYS A 550 -7.51 4.53 -8.30
CA LYS A 550 -6.26 4.68 -7.55
C LYS A 550 -5.30 3.53 -7.79
N GLU A 551 -5.77 2.29 -7.69
CA GLU A 551 -4.94 1.09 -7.90
C GLU A 551 -4.39 1.00 -9.31
N PHE A 552 -5.23 1.29 -10.31
CA PHE A 552 -4.84 1.20 -11.71
C PHE A 552 -3.92 2.31 -12.16
N LEU A 553 -4.16 3.55 -11.69
CA LEU A 553 -3.27 4.66 -11.98
C LEU A 553 -1.89 4.43 -11.35
N ASP A 554 -1.83 3.85 -10.15
CA ASP A 554 -0.57 3.46 -9.52
C ASP A 554 0.14 2.32 -10.28
N LEU A 555 -0.62 1.31 -10.73
CA LEU A 555 -0.10 0.23 -11.56
C LEU A 555 0.45 0.75 -12.90
N ALA A 556 -0.29 1.62 -13.57
CA ALA A 556 0.13 2.28 -14.82
C ALA A 556 1.40 3.10 -14.63
N PHE A 557 1.53 3.79 -13.49
CA PHE A 557 2.75 4.51 -13.13
C PHE A 557 3.94 3.55 -13.00
N ARG A 558 3.78 2.42 -12.31
CA ARG A 558 4.84 1.41 -12.16
C ARG A 558 5.24 0.80 -13.50
N MET A 559 4.27 0.44 -14.34
CA MET A 559 4.51 -0.09 -15.69
C MET A 559 5.27 0.93 -16.55
N THR A 560 4.91 2.21 -16.45
CA THR A 560 5.63 3.30 -17.13
C THR A 560 7.08 3.38 -16.69
N LEU A 561 7.36 3.34 -15.38
CA LEU A 561 8.72 3.36 -14.87
C LEU A 561 9.51 2.14 -15.33
N LEU A 562 8.91 0.95 -15.32
CA LEU A 562 9.54 -0.28 -15.79
C LEU A 562 9.88 -0.21 -17.29
N ASP A 563 8.98 0.29 -18.13
CA ASP A 563 9.23 0.50 -19.56
C ASP A 563 10.35 1.48 -19.80
N MET A 564 10.34 2.64 -19.12
CA MET A 564 11.39 3.64 -19.27
C MET A 564 12.77 3.14 -18.85
N VAL A 565 12.83 2.22 -17.90
CA VAL A 565 14.09 1.63 -17.41
C VAL A 565 14.70 0.67 -18.43
N ASN A 566 13.87 -0.08 -19.16
CA ASN A 566 14.35 -1.12 -20.07
C ASN A 566 13.41 -1.35 -21.26
N ASP A 567 13.29 -0.33 -22.11
CA ASP A 567 12.30 -0.23 -23.20
C ASP A 567 12.20 -1.49 -24.08
N ASN A 568 13.34 -2.11 -24.41
CA ASN A 568 13.40 -3.32 -25.24
C ASN A 568 14.08 -4.52 -24.57
N GLY A 569 14.18 -4.54 -23.25
CA GLY A 569 14.84 -5.63 -22.52
C GLY A 569 13.90 -6.48 -21.67
N PRO A 570 14.45 -7.51 -21.01
CA PRO A 570 13.67 -8.36 -20.12
C PRO A 570 13.15 -7.57 -18.93
N ILE A 571 11.84 -7.67 -18.67
CA ILE A 571 11.15 -7.05 -17.55
C ILE A 571 10.15 -8.06 -16.98
N MET A 572 9.96 -8.00 -15.66
CA MET A 572 8.93 -8.76 -14.98
C MET A 572 8.14 -7.85 -14.04
N LEU A 573 6.84 -8.12 -13.98
CA LEU A 573 5.89 -7.55 -13.03
C LEU A 573 5.11 -8.70 -12.35
N VAL A 574 5.00 -8.65 -11.03
CA VAL A 574 4.28 -9.65 -10.22
C VAL A 574 3.12 -8.93 -9.54
N ILE A 575 1.90 -9.41 -9.73
CA ILE A 575 0.68 -8.70 -9.35
C ILE A 575 -0.23 -9.61 -8.55
N GLU A 576 -0.64 -9.15 -7.38
CA GLU A 576 -1.83 -9.62 -6.70
C GLU A 576 -3.03 -8.82 -7.23
N THR A 577 -3.85 -9.44 -8.08
CA THR A 577 -4.89 -8.71 -8.80
C THR A 577 -5.95 -8.18 -7.84
N PRO A 578 -6.35 -6.91 -7.95
CA PRO A 578 -7.36 -6.33 -7.08
C PRO A 578 -8.79 -6.67 -7.56
N GLU A 579 -9.12 -7.95 -7.62
CA GLU A 579 -10.43 -8.40 -8.14
C GLU A 579 -11.62 -7.87 -7.34
N ALA A 580 -11.44 -7.67 -6.03
CA ALA A 580 -12.50 -7.21 -5.15
C ALA A 580 -12.94 -5.75 -5.40
N SER A 581 -12.10 -4.94 -6.04
CA SER A 581 -12.37 -3.53 -6.33
C SER A 581 -12.92 -3.29 -7.75
N LEU A 582 -13.02 -4.34 -8.58
CA LEU A 582 -13.32 -4.23 -10.02
C LEU A 582 -14.66 -4.86 -10.41
N ASP A 583 -15.34 -4.23 -11.35
CA ASP A 583 -16.42 -4.85 -12.10
C ASP A 583 -15.88 -5.65 -13.31
N SER A 584 -16.76 -6.41 -13.97
CA SER A 584 -16.40 -7.24 -15.13
C SER A 584 -15.85 -6.45 -16.31
N TRP A 585 -16.27 -5.20 -16.49
CA TRP A 585 -15.78 -4.33 -17.56
C TRP A 585 -14.35 -3.86 -17.29
N PHE A 586 -14.07 -3.39 -16.08
CA PHE A 586 -12.72 -2.98 -15.67
C PHE A 586 -11.75 -4.16 -15.59
N MET A 587 -12.20 -5.37 -15.21
CA MET A 587 -11.39 -6.58 -15.26
C MET A 587 -10.85 -6.87 -16.67
N ARG A 588 -11.68 -6.73 -17.71
CA ARG A 588 -11.24 -6.93 -19.10
C ARG A 588 -10.16 -5.92 -19.49
N ARG A 589 -10.38 -4.63 -19.20
CA ARG A 589 -9.39 -3.58 -19.50
C ARG A 589 -8.09 -3.76 -18.71
N ALA A 590 -8.19 -4.19 -17.46
CA ALA A 590 -7.04 -4.52 -16.63
C ALA A 590 -6.20 -5.64 -17.25
N ALA A 591 -6.85 -6.72 -17.69
CA ALA A 591 -6.18 -7.81 -18.36
C ALA A 591 -5.55 -7.37 -19.69
N ASP A 592 -6.26 -6.58 -20.50
CA ASP A 592 -5.75 -6.05 -21.77
C ASP A 592 -4.50 -5.17 -21.56
N LEU A 593 -4.50 -4.36 -20.50
CA LEU A 593 -3.36 -3.54 -20.08
C LEU A 593 -2.14 -4.42 -19.75
N MET A 594 -2.33 -5.47 -18.95
CA MET A 594 -1.26 -6.39 -18.58
C MET A 594 -0.73 -7.16 -19.79
N ARG A 595 -1.60 -7.59 -20.71
CA ARG A 595 -1.20 -8.32 -21.93
C ARG A 595 -0.44 -7.42 -22.89
N ARG A 596 -0.79 -6.13 -22.94
CA ARG A 596 -0.02 -5.15 -23.72
C ARG A 596 1.39 -4.95 -23.16
N PHE A 597 1.53 -4.95 -21.83
CA PHE A 597 2.83 -4.78 -21.19
C PHE A 597 3.72 -6.02 -21.32
N ALA A 598 3.14 -7.21 -21.23
CA ALA A 598 3.84 -8.48 -21.45
C ALA A 598 3.19 -9.25 -22.62
N PRO A 599 3.54 -8.90 -23.87
CA PRO A 599 3.09 -9.65 -25.05
C PRO A 599 3.84 -10.99 -25.17
N GLU A 600 3.12 -12.04 -25.56
CA GLU A 600 3.66 -13.41 -25.65
C GLU A 600 4.64 -13.59 -26.83
N ASP A 601 4.30 -13.05 -28.00
CA ASP A 601 5.00 -13.29 -29.26
C ASP A 601 6.16 -12.31 -29.55
N THR A 602 6.85 -11.84 -28.51
CA THR A 602 7.97 -10.90 -28.69
C THR A 602 9.32 -11.53 -28.40
N SER A 603 10.34 -11.10 -29.14
CA SER A 603 11.75 -11.46 -28.88
C SER A 603 12.26 -10.94 -27.53
N THR A 604 11.54 -9.99 -26.93
CA THR A 604 11.83 -9.39 -25.64
C THR A 604 11.11 -10.16 -24.52
N SER A 605 11.87 -10.74 -23.58
CA SER A 605 11.34 -11.53 -22.47
C SER A 605 10.61 -10.67 -21.43
N ARG A 606 9.37 -10.27 -21.70
CA ARG A 606 8.49 -9.55 -20.77
C ARG A 606 7.49 -10.50 -20.11
N LYS A 607 7.32 -10.37 -18.79
CA LYS A 607 6.52 -11.30 -17.99
C LYS A 607 5.60 -10.59 -17.00
N VAL A 608 4.37 -11.08 -16.90
CA VAL A 608 3.46 -10.75 -15.80
C VAL A 608 3.13 -12.05 -15.06
N ILE A 609 3.36 -12.09 -13.76
CA ILE A 609 2.90 -13.17 -12.89
C ILE A 609 1.74 -12.61 -12.07
N ALA A 610 0.52 -12.98 -12.41
CA ALA A 610 -0.69 -12.50 -11.74
C ALA A 610 -1.29 -13.62 -10.88
N THR A 611 -1.81 -13.30 -9.70
CA THR A 611 -2.73 -14.23 -8.99
C THR A 611 -4.16 -13.91 -9.35
N SER A 612 -5.06 -14.88 -9.33
CA SER A 612 -6.50 -14.63 -9.57
C SER A 612 -7.36 -15.64 -8.80
N ASN A 613 -8.55 -15.23 -8.35
CA ASN A 613 -9.49 -16.16 -7.72
C ASN A 613 -10.30 -16.93 -8.76
N VAL A 614 -10.62 -18.18 -8.44
CA VAL A 614 -11.64 -18.97 -9.15
C VAL A 614 -12.97 -18.68 -8.47
N ASN A 615 -13.75 -17.77 -9.03
CA ASN A 615 -14.98 -17.21 -8.43
C ASN A 615 -16.08 -16.86 -9.46
N GLY A 616 -15.95 -17.37 -10.69
CA GLY A 616 -16.90 -17.18 -11.78
C GLY A 616 -16.71 -15.90 -12.57
N THR A 617 -15.70 -15.09 -12.26
CA THR A 617 -15.38 -13.86 -12.99
C THR A 617 -14.63 -14.12 -14.30
N GLN A 618 -14.55 -13.10 -15.15
CA GLN A 618 -13.83 -13.18 -16.42
C GLN A 618 -12.32 -12.89 -16.29
N MET A 619 -11.78 -12.70 -15.07
CA MET A 619 -10.40 -12.26 -14.88
C MET A 619 -9.37 -13.27 -15.41
N ILE A 620 -9.47 -14.55 -15.02
CA ILE A 620 -8.57 -15.62 -15.51
C ILE A 620 -8.60 -15.72 -17.04
N PRO A 621 -9.76 -15.93 -17.70
CA PRO A 621 -9.78 -16.03 -19.15
C PRO A 621 -9.36 -14.72 -19.84
N ALA A 622 -9.66 -13.54 -19.28
CA ALA A 622 -9.20 -12.27 -19.85
C ALA A 622 -7.68 -12.13 -19.77
N LEU A 623 -7.05 -12.46 -18.64
CA LEU A 623 -5.59 -12.45 -18.49
C LEU A 623 -4.89 -13.39 -19.47
N LEU A 624 -5.49 -14.55 -19.74
CA LEU A 624 -4.99 -15.53 -20.70
C LEU A 624 -5.34 -15.21 -22.16
N GLY A 625 -6.07 -14.11 -22.41
CA GLY A 625 -6.47 -13.69 -23.76
C GLY A 625 -7.50 -14.61 -24.41
N LEU A 626 -8.36 -15.24 -23.61
CA LEU A 626 -9.37 -16.21 -24.05
C LEU A 626 -10.76 -15.58 -24.23
N VAL A 627 -10.91 -14.28 -23.98
CA VAL A 627 -12.19 -13.56 -24.11
C VAL A 627 -12.26 -12.83 -25.45
N GLU A 628 -13.15 -13.29 -26.32
CA GLU A 628 -13.37 -12.73 -27.65
C GLU A 628 -14.13 -11.39 -27.62
N GLU A 629 -14.18 -10.66 -28.74
CA GLU A 629 -14.88 -9.37 -28.83
C GLU A 629 -16.36 -9.48 -28.45
N ASP A 630 -17.01 -10.59 -28.79
CA ASP A 630 -18.41 -10.90 -28.46
C ASP A 630 -18.62 -11.34 -27.00
N GLY A 631 -17.54 -11.46 -26.22
CA GLY A 631 -17.55 -11.88 -24.82
C GLY A 631 -17.58 -13.40 -24.61
N SER A 632 -17.51 -14.21 -25.68
CA SER A 632 -17.35 -15.65 -25.58
C SER A 632 -15.96 -16.03 -25.07
N ILE A 633 -15.85 -17.20 -24.42
CA ILE A 633 -14.60 -17.70 -23.84
C ILE A 633 -14.12 -18.90 -24.66
N THR A 634 -12.89 -18.82 -25.17
CA THR A 634 -12.21 -19.92 -25.85
C THR A 634 -11.43 -20.80 -24.88
N LYS A 635 -11.09 -22.01 -25.33
CA LYS A 635 -10.26 -22.93 -24.55
C LYS A 635 -8.80 -22.50 -24.61
N LEU A 636 -8.11 -22.58 -23.47
CA LEU A 636 -6.67 -22.40 -23.38
C LEU A 636 -5.99 -23.47 -24.23
N PRO A 637 -5.21 -23.09 -25.26
CA PRO A 637 -4.48 -24.06 -26.07
C PRO A 637 -3.55 -24.90 -25.21
N ILE A 638 -3.42 -26.19 -25.52
CA ILE A 638 -2.59 -27.15 -24.77
C ILE A 638 -1.14 -26.66 -24.63
N GLU A 639 -0.61 -26.03 -25.69
CA GLU A 639 0.73 -25.45 -25.72
C GLU A 639 0.94 -24.32 -24.70
N ARG A 640 -0.16 -23.66 -24.29
CA ARG A 640 -0.18 -22.55 -23.34
C ARG A 640 -0.61 -22.97 -21.93
N GLU A 641 -0.76 -24.27 -21.64
CA GLU A 641 -1.15 -24.75 -20.31
C GLU A 641 -0.23 -24.25 -19.18
N ASN A 642 1.06 -24.08 -19.46
CA ASN A 642 2.03 -23.57 -18.48
C ASN A 642 1.79 -22.10 -18.07
N HIS A 643 0.93 -21.36 -18.78
CA HIS A 643 0.50 -20.02 -18.38
C HIS A 643 -0.55 -20.06 -17.25
N LEU A 644 -1.16 -21.21 -16.96
CA LEU A 644 -2.09 -21.36 -15.84
C LEU A 644 -1.52 -22.29 -14.77
N ILE A 645 -1.17 -21.71 -13.63
CA ILE A 645 -0.81 -22.43 -12.42
C ILE A 645 -2.07 -22.63 -11.58
N ASN A 646 -2.74 -23.76 -11.76
CA ASN A 646 -3.90 -24.14 -10.96
C ASN A 646 -3.47 -24.66 -9.57
N LEU A 647 -3.59 -23.82 -8.54
CA LEU A 647 -3.23 -24.24 -7.18
C LEU A 647 -4.17 -25.31 -6.61
N LEU A 648 -5.41 -25.42 -7.09
CA LEU A 648 -6.32 -26.48 -6.65
C LEU A 648 -5.77 -27.90 -6.91
N ASP A 649 -4.94 -28.05 -7.96
CA ASP A 649 -4.29 -29.33 -8.31
C ASP A 649 -2.94 -29.53 -7.58
N LEU A 650 -2.42 -28.49 -6.93
CA LEU A 650 -1.02 -28.39 -6.52
C LEU A 650 -0.84 -28.20 -5.00
N THR A 651 -1.91 -27.85 -4.30
CA THR A 651 -1.98 -27.66 -2.85
C THR A 651 -2.84 -28.75 -2.22
N PRO A 652 -2.73 -29.00 -0.89
CA PRO A 652 -3.72 -29.81 -0.20
C PRO A 652 -5.12 -29.19 -0.36
N PRO A 653 -6.18 -30.01 -0.43
CA PRO A 653 -7.54 -29.48 -0.48
C PRO A 653 -7.81 -28.71 0.82
N PRO A 654 -8.18 -27.41 0.75
CA PRO A 654 -8.62 -26.68 1.92
C PRO A 654 -9.98 -27.23 2.37
N ALA A 655 -10.35 -27.00 3.63
CA ALA A 655 -11.62 -27.50 4.19
C ALA A 655 -12.87 -27.10 3.37
N ALA A 656 -12.81 -25.98 2.65
CA ALA A 656 -13.88 -25.56 1.74
C ALA A 656 -14.10 -26.52 0.55
N LEU A 657 -13.08 -27.29 0.13
CA LEU A 657 -13.17 -28.30 -0.92
C LEU A 657 -13.59 -29.69 -0.38
N ASP A 658 -13.83 -29.86 0.93
CA ASP A 658 -14.35 -31.12 1.47
C ASP A 658 -15.81 -31.38 1.05
N GLN A 659 -16.50 -30.34 0.57
CA GLN A 659 -17.83 -30.42 0.00
C GLN A 659 -17.76 -30.74 -1.50
N GLN A 660 -18.32 -31.88 -1.91
CA GLN A 660 -18.39 -32.31 -3.32
C GLN A 660 -19.02 -31.26 -4.24
N GLU A 661 -20.00 -30.51 -3.73
CA GLU A 661 -20.69 -29.44 -4.48
C GLU A 661 -19.71 -28.32 -4.89
N VAL A 662 -18.83 -27.90 -3.98
CA VAL A 662 -17.82 -26.85 -4.25
C VAL A 662 -16.79 -27.33 -5.27
N GLN A 663 -16.34 -28.60 -5.18
CA GLN A 663 -15.44 -29.17 -6.17
C GLN A 663 -16.08 -29.24 -7.57
N SER A 664 -17.36 -29.61 -7.65
CA SER A 664 -18.10 -29.64 -8.90
C SER A 664 -18.20 -28.25 -9.54
N LEU A 665 -18.56 -27.23 -8.74
CA LEU A 665 -18.68 -25.85 -9.22
C LEU A 665 -17.36 -25.30 -9.75
N LEU A 666 -16.26 -25.50 -9.03
CA LEU A 666 -14.93 -25.03 -9.45
C LEU A 666 -14.43 -25.79 -10.68
N SER A 667 -14.72 -27.10 -10.77
CA SER A 667 -14.37 -27.91 -11.94
C SER A 667 -15.17 -27.48 -13.18
N GLU A 668 -16.45 -27.16 -13.02
CA GLU A 668 -17.28 -26.61 -14.10
C GLU A 668 -16.75 -25.25 -14.55
N GLU A 669 -16.39 -24.38 -13.61
CA GLU A 669 -15.85 -23.04 -13.90
C GLU A 669 -14.53 -23.11 -14.66
N LEU A 670 -13.54 -23.84 -14.14
CA LEU A 670 -12.28 -24.09 -14.83
C LEU A 670 -12.51 -24.79 -16.17
N GLY A 671 -13.49 -25.70 -16.20
CA GLY A 671 -13.96 -26.39 -17.39
C GLY A 671 -14.57 -25.48 -18.46
N LYS A 672 -14.79 -24.18 -18.22
CA LYS A 672 -15.19 -23.23 -19.28
C LYS A 672 -14.03 -22.93 -20.22
N PHE A 673 -12.82 -22.80 -19.68
CA PHE A 673 -11.62 -22.40 -20.44
C PHE A 673 -10.48 -23.43 -20.44
N LEU A 674 -10.58 -24.51 -19.67
CA LEU A 674 -9.62 -25.63 -19.75
C LEU A 674 -10.19 -26.83 -20.49
N HIS A 675 -9.30 -27.59 -21.12
CA HIS A 675 -9.63 -28.91 -21.64
C HIS A 675 -9.91 -29.86 -20.48
N ALA A 676 -10.89 -30.76 -20.65
CA ALA A 676 -11.14 -31.81 -19.67
C ALA A 676 -9.89 -32.71 -19.60
N LYS A 677 -9.37 -32.91 -18.39
CA LYS A 677 -8.21 -33.78 -18.14
C LYS A 677 -8.61 -35.25 -18.09
#